data_AF-A0AAD4H0Z0-F1
#
_entry.id   AF-A0AAD4H0Z0-F1
#
_cell.length_a   1.000
_cell.length_b   1.000
_cell.length_c   1.000
_cell.angle_alpha   90.00
_cell.angle_beta   90.00
_cell.angle_gamma   90.00
#
_symmetry.space_group_name_H-M   'P 1'
#
loop_
_entity.id
_entity.type
_entity.pdbx_description
1 polymer ?
#
loop_
_entity_poly.entity_id
_entity_poly.type
_entity_poly.pdbx_seq_one_letter_code
_entity_poly.pdbx_strand_id
1 'polypeptide(L)'
;VCSTTFDPICGYGNMSVMDCGNSGDVPTFKENCTLSCTKQPGPDVCTLDPCACTKAGDKCSGSFPSTCLLEKDSVYSCSGDKALPKQKNTCPVATVCLETPSGPTCTPPDCICKDNGTHCGSTFIVGCNLQSNTLYQCTEGALPSLAKDCGNGTCSANVVKGTAAFRAFADDKCLDQCACKEANVPVCASAFDAVCNYKEKDLMSCKDAGDAPQVAETCTLSCTKQAGPDECALDPCACTKAGDTCGNAFPSTCPYETNSTYSCEGPRKLPVKKEPCPTDNVCLVTPTGPVCTPPDCICQDDGSHCSSTFMLHCNLQINTLYKCTKGQLPSVEKDCGPGICSADVVTGTSAFKALADDKCLDLCACKEANVPPGPDVCTFDPCACTEAKETCGSTFPDSCNYEKDSRYTCSGNKVLPDNKIACPTANVCLVTPTGPVCTPPECICKDDGSHCGSTFAASCNLQSNTLYKCTNGQLPTVDKDCGNGTCSANVVAGTSAFKAMADDKCLDQCACKEANVPVCSTTFDPICGYGNMSVMDCGNSGDVPTFKENCTLSCTKQPGPDVCTLDPCACTNAGDKCGSSFPSNCSTIIATSMYSCTANKALPNKTSDCPTDNVCLETATTLICTHPDCICKESANICGSAFNTVCGLKSNTLYKCVKGSLPTIIKDCGTGTCSANVVKGASVSDFRAMADDICIDQCACKEAGVL
;
A
#
# COMPACT_ATOMS: atom_id res chain seq x y z
N VAL A 1 -63.77 3.20 39.20
CA VAL A 1 -63.78 2.01 40.07
C VAL A 1 -63.12 0.85 39.34
N CYS A 2 -62.18 0.15 39.95
CA CYS A 2 -61.53 -1.03 39.35
C CYS A 2 -62.56 -2.12 39.04
N SER A 3 -62.45 -2.76 37.87
CA SER A 3 -63.36 -3.81 37.41
C SER A 3 -63.41 -5.01 38.37
N THR A 4 -62.31 -5.26 39.09
CA THR A 4 -62.20 -6.29 40.14
C THR A 4 -63.06 -6.03 41.38
N THR A 5 -63.65 -4.83 41.50
CA THR A 5 -64.56 -4.48 42.60
C THR A 5 -66.01 -4.91 42.30
N PHE A 6 -66.30 -5.27 41.04
CA PHE A 6 -67.61 -5.76 40.63
C PHE A 6 -67.64 -7.28 40.68
N ASP A 7 -68.84 -7.85 40.82
CA ASP A 7 -69.02 -9.30 40.79
C ASP A 7 -68.53 -9.87 39.44
N PRO A 8 -67.74 -10.95 39.42
CA PRO A 8 -67.25 -11.57 38.19
C PRO A 8 -68.35 -11.94 37.18
N ILE A 9 -69.58 -12.18 37.65
CA ILE A 9 -70.75 -12.48 36.80
C ILE A 9 -71.06 -11.31 35.84
N CYS A 10 -70.67 -10.07 36.19
CA CYS A 10 -70.89 -8.91 35.32
C CYS A 10 -70.00 -8.87 34.07
N GLY A 11 -69.00 -9.75 33.94
CA GLY A 11 -68.22 -9.91 32.71
C GLY A 11 -67.30 -8.73 32.35
N TYR A 12 -67.09 -7.77 33.26
CA TYR A 12 -66.10 -6.72 33.07
C TYR A 12 -64.71 -7.33 33.17
N GLY A 13 -63.93 -7.29 32.08
CA GLY A 13 -62.61 -7.92 32.00
C GLY A 13 -61.70 -7.58 33.19
N ASN A 14 -60.82 -8.51 33.55
CA ASN A 14 -59.85 -8.30 34.62
C ASN A 14 -58.92 -7.13 34.22
N MET A 15 -58.82 -6.11 35.08
CA MET A 15 -57.93 -4.93 34.95
C MET A 15 -58.43 -3.76 34.07
N SER A 16 -59.62 -3.24 34.35
CA SER A 16 -60.10 -1.98 33.76
C SER A 16 -60.61 -1.02 34.84
N VAL A 17 -60.57 0.29 34.59
CA VAL A 17 -61.29 1.29 35.39
C VAL A 17 -62.64 1.54 34.72
N MET A 18 -63.70 1.42 35.50
CA MET A 18 -65.08 1.72 35.10
C MET A 18 -65.51 3.07 35.69
N ASP A 19 -66.30 3.83 34.95
CA ASP A 19 -66.96 5.04 35.41
C ASP A 19 -68.39 4.73 35.86
N CYS A 20 -68.69 5.02 37.13
CA CYS A 20 -70.01 4.84 37.71
C CYS A 20 -70.58 6.23 37.94
N GLY A 21 -71.37 6.74 36.98
CA GLY A 21 -71.93 8.10 37.03
C GLY A 21 -72.70 8.37 38.32
N ASN A 22 -73.88 7.78 38.48
CA ASN A 22 -74.65 7.79 39.72
C ASN A 22 -74.82 6.38 40.30
N SER A 23 -75.21 6.32 41.57
CA SER A 23 -75.57 5.04 42.22
C SER A 23 -76.74 4.39 41.49
N GLY A 24 -76.51 3.17 40.97
CA GLY A 24 -77.49 2.40 40.20
C GLY A 24 -77.28 2.41 38.68
N ASP A 25 -76.37 3.25 38.16
CA ASP A 25 -76.04 3.26 36.74
C ASP A 25 -75.18 2.03 36.34
N VAL A 26 -75.35 1.57 35.11
CA VAL A 26 -74.47 0.55 34.52
C VAL A 26 -73.08 1.17 34.34
N PRO A 27 -72.03 0.61 34.96
CA PRO A 27 -70.68 1.14 34.82
C PRO A 27 -70.26 1.20 33.35
N THR A 28 -69.78 2.35 32.90
CA THR A 28 -69.25 2.51 31.54
C THR A 28 -67.74 2.32 31.55
N PHE A 29 -67.20 1.71 30.50
CA PHE A 29 -65.76 1.50 30.39
C PHE A 29 -65.04 2.85 30.29
N LYS A 30 -64.04 3.08 31.14
CA LYS A 30 -63.21 4.30 31.10
C LYS A 30 -61.85 4.03 30.46
N GLU A 31 -61.09 3.08 31.01
CA GLU A 31 -59.78 2.71 30.47
C GLU A 31 -59.34 1.31 30.93
N ASN A 32 -58.46 0.68 30.14
CA ASN A 32 -57.78 -0.56 30.53
C ASN A 32 -56.48 -0.24 31.27
N CYS A 33 -56.20 -1.01 32.32
CA CYS A 33 -54.94 -0.96 33.03
C CYS A 33 -54.02 -2.05 32.49
N THR A 34 -52.74 -1.71 32.24
CA THR A 34 -51.77 -2.69 31.74
C THR A 34 -51.09 -3.49 32.84
N LEU A 35 -50.92 -2.94 34.05
CA LEU A 35 -50.26 -3.64 35.16
C LEU A 35 -51.22 -3.96 36.32
N SER A 36 -51.90 -2.94 36.84
CA SER A 36 -52.85 -3.10 37.94
C SER A 36 -53.79 -1.89 38.03
N CYS A 37 -54.92 -2.06 38.70
CA CYS A 37 -55.80 -0.98 39.08
C CYS A 37 -55.71 -0.80 40.60
N THR A 38 -55.25 0.37 41.06
CA THR A 38 -55.03 0.62 42.49
C THR A 38 -56.22 1.38 43.06
N LYS A 39 -56.84 0.79 44.08
CA LYS A 39 -57.94 1.44 44.82
C LYS A 39 -57.40 2.57 45.68
N GLN A 40 -57.99 3.76 45.59
CA GLN A 40 -57.58 4.91 46.40
C GLN A 40 -58.81 5.68 46.94
N PRO A 41 -58.65 6.61 47.90
CA PRO A 41 -59.77 7.38 48.46
C PRO A 41 -60.52 8.29 47.47
N GLY A 42 -60.10 8.31 46.20
CA GLY A 42 -60.71 9.04 45.08
C GLY A 42 -60.92 8.12 43.87
N PRO A 43 -60.89 8.63 42.62
CA PRO A 43 -60.99 7.75 41.46
C PRO A 43 -59.84 6.75 41.43
N ASP A 44 -60.16 5.45 41.34
CA ASP A 44 -59.16 4.41 41.14
C ASP A 44 -58.32 4.72 39.89
N VAL A 45 -57.00 4.55 40.00
CA VAL A 45 -56.06 4.88 38.92
C VAL A 45 -55.43 3.60 38.39
N CYS A 46 -55.31 3.53 37.07
CA CYS A 46 -54.52 2.51 36.41
C CYS A 46 -53.03 2.76 36.65
N THR A 47 -52.34 1.75 37.17
CA THR A 47 -50.89 1.67 37.07
C THR A 47 -50.56 1.17 35.67
N LEU A 48 -50.03 2.07 34.85
CA LEU A 48 -49.55 1.74 33.51
C LEU A 48 -48.19 1.06 33.62
N ASP A 49 -47.99 0.02 32.82
CA ASP A 49 -46.68 -0.58 32.63
C ASP A 49 -45.72 0.50 32.09
N PRO A 50 -44.59 0.78 32.78
CA PRO A 50 -43.59 1.76 32.32
C PRO A 50 -42.97 1.38 30.97
N CYS A 51 -43.16 0.14 30.51
CA CYS A 51 -42.74 -0.37 29.22
C CYS A 51 -43.80 -0.18 28.13
N ALA A 52 -45.03 0.24 28.48
CA ALA A 52 -46.07 0.48 27.51
C ALA A 52 -45.76 1.69 26.63
N CYS A 53 -46.09 1.55 25.35
CA CYS A 53 -45.90 2.60 24.35
C CYS A 53 -46.74 3.83 24.67
N THR A 54 -46.16 5.01 24.53
CA THR A 54 -46.89 6.27 24.72
C THR A 54 -47.61 6.75 23.47
N LYS A 55 -47.19 6.28 22.28
CA LYS A 55 -47.78 6.57 20.96
C LYS A 55 -47.58 5.38 20.02
N ALA A 56 -48.46 5.26 19.02
CA ALA A 56 -48.26 4.34 17.90
C ALA A 56 -47.00 4.72 17.09
N GLY A 57 -46.31 3.72 16.55
CA GLY A 57 -45.08 3.89 15.77
C GLY A 57 -43.99 2.92 16.18
N ASP A 58 -42.93 2.83 15.39
CA ASP A 58 -41.77 2.03 15.76
C ASP A 58 -40.84 2.85 16.67
N LYS A 59 -40.18 2.19 17.61
CA LYS A 59 -39.19 2.76 18.51
C LYS A 59 -37.99 1.84 18.71
N CYS A 60 -36.84 2.40 19.03
CA CYS A 60 -35.68 1.62 19.46
C CYS A 60 -35.83 1.15 20.90
N SER A 61 -35.18 0.03 21.24
CA SER A 61 -35.18 -0.52 22.60
C SER A 61 -34.67 0.47 23.65
N GLY A 62 -33.74 1.36 23.29
CA GLY A 62 -33.24 2.45 24.14
C GLY A 62 -34.26 3.54 24.48
N SER A 63 -35.39 3.61 23.77
CA SER A 63 -36.49 4.54 24.06
C SER A 63 -37.40 4.06 25.20
N PHE A 64 -37.17 2.85 25.71
CA PHE A 64 -37.87 2.27 26.84
C PHE A 64 -36.96 2.25 28.08
N PRO A 65 -37.52 2.34 29.29
CA PRO A 65 -36.75 2.15 30.51
C PRO A 65 -35.97 0.83 30.49
N SER A 66 -34.72 0.84 30.98
CA SER A 66 -33.88 -0.37 31.02
C SER A 66 -34.49 -1.52 31.84
N THR A 67 -35.42 -1.21 32.74
CA THR A 67 -36.21 -2.19 33.52
C THR A 67 -37.12 -3.06 32.66
N CYS A 68 -37.37 -2.69 31.41
CA CYS A 68 -38.24 -3.43 30.49
C CYS A 68 -37.59 -4.68 29.89
N LEU A 69 -36.28 -4.89 30.11
CA LEU A 69 -35.52 -6.06 29.64
C LEU A 69 -35.70 -6.34 28.14
N LEU A 70 -35.94 -5.30 27.34
CA LEU A 70 -36.01 -5.40 25.90
C LEU A 70 -34.62 -5.70 25.33
N GLU A 71 -34.58 -6.47 24.24
CA GLU A 71 -33.33 -6.81 23.56
C GLU A 71 -32.66 -5.50 23.09
N LYS A 72 -31.40 -5.31 23.50
CA LYS A 72 -30.65 -4.12 23.15
C LYS A 72 -30.52 -4.03 21.62
N ASP A 73 -30.50 -2.81 21.09
CA ASP A 73 -30.29 -2.57 19.66
C ASP A 73 -31.34 -3.26 18.76
N SER A 74 -32.61 -3.27 19.21
CA SER A 74 -33.74 -3.80 18.46
C SER A 74 -34.81 -2.74 18.22
N VAL A 75 -35.51 -2.85 17.09
CA VAL A 75 -36.68 -2.03 16.75
C VAL A 75 -37.94 -2.73 17.27
N TYR A 76 -38.76 -1.99 18.01
CA TYR A 76 -40.04 -2.43 18.55
C TYR A 76 -41.18 -1.63 17.92
N SER A 77 -42.27 -2.30 17.54
CA SER A 77 -43.47 -1.67 17.02
C SER A 77 -44.51 -1.47 18.11
N CYS A 78 -45.04 -0.25 18.21
CA CYS A 78 -46.14 0.13 19.09
C CYS A 78 -47.43 0.26 18.27
N SER A 79 -48.42 -0.59 18.55
CA SER A 79 -49.70 -0.57 17.84
C SER A 79 -50.65 0.55 18.27
N GLY A 80 -50.33 1.30 19.34
CA GLY A 80 -51.19 2.33 19.91
C GLY A 80 -50.72 2.79 21.29
N ASP A 81 -51.38 3.82 21.80
CA ASP A 81 -51.18 4.29 23.18
C ASP A 81 -51.47 3.15 24.16
N LYS A 82 -50.57 2.97 25.13
CA LYS A 82 -50.61 1.93 26.17
C LYS A 82 -50.44 0.49 25.68
N ALA A 83 -50.12 0.25 24.40
CA ALA A 83 -49.79 -1.10 23.92
C ALA A 83 -48.40 -1.53 24.41
N LEU A 84 -48.21 -2.82 24.68
CA LEU A 84 -46.87 -3.35 24.93
C LEU A 84 -46.06 -3.39 23.62
N PRO A 85 -44.77 -3.00 23.64
CA PRO A 85 -43.92 -2.99 22.46
C PRO A 85 -43.73 -4.42 21.95
N LYS A 86 -43.95 -4.64 20.65
CA LYS A 86 -43.68 -5.92 19.99
C LYS A 86 -42.38 -5.81 19.21
N GLN A 87 -41.42 -6.69 19.47
CA GLN A 87 -40.17 -6.70 18.70
C GLN A 87 -40.50 -6.87 17.22
N LYS A 88 -40.05 -5.92 16.41
CA LYS A 88 -40.24 -5.93 14.97
C LYS A 88 -39.03 -6.60 14.33
N ASN A 89 -37.85 -6.02 14.53
CA ASN A 89 -36.59 -6.49 13.97
C ASN A 89 -35.45 -6.32 14.99
N THR A 90 -34.55 -7.29 15.10
CA THR A 90 -33.24 -7.12 15.74
C THR A 90 -32.29 -6.48 14.74
N CYS A 91 -31.53 -5.46 15.15
CA CYS A 91 -30.54 -4.88 14.26
C CYS A 91 -29.42 -5.90 13.95
N PRO A 92 -28.89 -5.96 12.72
CA PRO A 92 -27.78 -6.84 12.36
C PRO A 92 -26.58 -6.70 13.32
N VAL A 93 -25.83 -7.78 13.53
CA VAL A 93 -24.63 -7.78 14.40
C VAL A 93 -23.71 -6.62 13.99
N ALA A 94 -23.30 -5.81 14.97
CA ALA A 94 -22.55 -4.56 14.80
C ALA A 94 -23.36 -3.37 14.22
N THR A 95 -24.65 -3.27 14.53
CA THR A 95 -25.44 -2.04 14.33
C THR A 95 -26.23 -1.68 15.59
N VAL A 96 -26.41 -0.38 15.85
CA VAL A 96 -27.14 0.20 16.99
C VAL A 96 -28.47 0.74 16.48
N CYS A 97 -29.55 0.52 17.24
CA CYS A 97 -30.83 1.13 16.92
C CYS A 97 -30.84 2.60 17.37
N LEU A 98 -31.01 3.53 16.42
CA LEU A 98 -31.09 4.96 16.67
C LEU A 98 -32.48 5.49 16.31
N GLU A 99 -33.06 6.31 17.18
CA GLU A 99 -34.27 7.07 16.87
C GLU A 99 -33.93 8.25 15.95
N THR A 100 -34.51 8.28 14.76
CA THR A 100 -34.41 9.42 13.83
C THR A 100 -35.76 10.12 13.71
N PRO A 101 -35.83 11.37 13.22
CA PRO A 101 -37.12 12.03 12.92
C PRO A 101 -38.03 11.24 11.97
N SER A 102 -37.44 10.38 11.12
CA SER A 102 -38.14 9.46 10.21
C SER A 102 -38.53 8.11 10.83
N GLY A 103 -38.17 7.85 12.09
CA GLY A 103 -38.38 6.58 12.79
C GLY A 103 -37.07 5.87 13.17
N PRO A 104 -37.14 4.72 13.86
CA PRO A 104 -35.96 4.00 14.32
C PRO A 104 -35.23 3.31 13.16
N THR A 105 -33.90 3.45 13.10
CA THR A 105 -33.04 2.85 12.08
C THR A 105 -31.83 2.14 12.70
N CYS A 106 -31.50 0.95 12.16
CA CYS A 106 -30.30 0.22 12.55
C CYS A 106 -29.08 0.81 11.82
N THR A 107 -28.16 1.41 12.57
CA THR A 107 -26.99 2.10 12.00
C THR A 107 -25.71 1.54 12.60
N PRO A 108 -24.63 1.30 11.82
CA PRO A 108 -23.36 0.86 12.39
C PRO A 108 -22.86 1.82 13.50
N PRO A 109 -22.31 1.31 14.62
CA PRO A 109 -21.83 2.13 15.73
C PRO A 109 -20.67 3.04 15.34
N ASP A 110 -19.97 2.76 14.23
CA ASP A 110 -18.89 3.62 13.73
C ASP A 110 -19.39 4.80 12.88
N CYS A 111 -20.71 4.98 12.76
CA CYS A 111 -21.34 6.09 12.03
C CYS A 111 -21.86 7.20 12.93
N ILE A 112 -21.66 7.12 14.25
CA ILE A 112 -21.96 8.21 15.16
C ILE A 112 -20.70 9.04 15.43
N CYS A 113 -20.89 10.32 15.67
CA CYS A 113 -19.82 11.24 16.03
C CYS A 113 -19.22 10.84 17.38
N LYS A 114 -17.90 10.66 17.43
CA LYS A 114 -17.16 10.32 18.66
C LYS A 114 -16.83 11.55 19.50
N ASP A 115 -16.91 12.73 18.89
CA ASP A 115 -16.58 14.03 19.46
C ASP A 115 -17.42 15.14 18.81
N ASN A 116 -17.45 16.32 19.44
CA ASN A 116 -18.10 17.51 18.90
C ASN A 116 -17.14 18.22 17.93
N GLY A 117 -17.60 18.60 16.75
CA GLY A 117 -16.76 19.30 15.77
C GLY A 117 -17.30 19.21 14.35
N THR A 118 -16.53 19.69 13.38
CA THR A 118 -16.78 19.41 11.96
C THR A 118 -15.78 18.38 11.46
N HIS A 119 -16.27 17.33 10.81
CA HIS A 119 -15.45 16.24 10.29
C HIS A 119 -15.74 15.99 8.82
N CYS A 120 -14.74 15.58 8.06
CA CYS A 120 -14.93 15.14 6.69
C CYS A 120 -15.68 13.80 6.65
N GLY A 121 -16.58 13.62 5.70
CA GLY A 121 -17.29 12.35 5.49
C GLY A 121 -16.33 11.16 5.27
N SER A 122 -15.12 11.43 4.77
CA SER A 122 -14.04 10.44 4.60
C SER A 122 -13.44 9.92 5.91
N THR A 123 -13.65 10.61 7.03
CA THR A 123 -13.21 10.16 8.36
C THR A 123 -14.13 9.10 8.97
N PHE A 124 -15.33 8.93 8.41
CA PHE A 124 -16.26 7.88 8.80
C PHE A 124 -16.02 6.64 7.94
N ILE A 125 -16.33 5.46 8.49
CA ILE A 125 -16.19 4.22 7.72
C ILE A 125 -17.09 4.25 6.47
N VAL A 126 -16.65 3.61 5.40
CA VAL A 126 -17.37 3.58 4.09
C VAL A 126 -18.83 3.11 4.24
N GLY A 127 -19.13 2.31 5.26
CA GLY A 127 -20.50 1.84 5.58
C GLY A 127 -21.49 2.92 6.04
N CYS A 128 -21.05 4.15 6.31
CA CYS A 128 -21.93 5.23 6.77
C CYS A 128 -22.64 5.99 5.63
N ASN A 129 -22.31 5.70 4.36
CA ASN A 129 -22.87 6.39 3.19
C ASN A 129 -22.73 7.92 3.22
N LEU A 130 -21.69 8.43 3.89
CA LEU A 130 -21.36 9.85 3.91
C LEU A 130 -20.46 10.19 2.72
N GLN A 131 -20.68 11.36 2.11
CA GLN A 131 -19.89 11.81 0.97
C GLN A 131 -18.49 12.22 1.45
N SER A 132 -17.45 11.61 0.89
CA SER A 132 -16.06 11.82 1.33
C SER A 132 -15.57 13.26 1.20
N ASN A 133 -16.16 14.03 0.29
CA ASN A 133 -15.86 15.43 -0.02
C ASN A 133 -16.77 16.42 0.73
N THR A 134 -17.41 16.01 1.82
CA THR A 134 -18.41 16.81 2.51
C THR A 134 -18.06 16.97 3.98
N LEU A 135 -18.20 18.17 4.53
CA LEU A 135 -18.10 18.46 5.95
C LEU A 135 -19.42 18.13 6.64
N TYR A 136 -19.34 17.39 7.73
CA TYR A 136 -20.45 17.08 8.60
C TYR A 136 -20.25 17.71 9.98
N GLN A 137 -21.28 18.36 10.49
CA GLN A 137 -21.34 18.85 11.86
C GLN A 137 -21.69 17.67 12.75
N CYS A 138 -20.81 17.43 13.71
CA CYS A 138 -20.92 16.39 14.70
C CYS A 138 -21.28 16.92 16.07
N THR A 139 -22.18 16.19 16.72
CA THR A 139 -22.43 16.27 18.15
C THR A 139 -22.17 14.88 18.73
N GLU A 140 -21.35 14.79 19.77
CA GLU A 140 -20.93 13.51 20.37
C GLU A 140 -22.15 12.60 20.66
N GLY A 141 -22.09 11.37 20.15
CA GLY A 141 -23.16 10.38 20.27
C GLY A 141 -24.34 10.55 19.29
N ALA A 142 -24.36 11.58 18.46
CA ALA A 142 -25.37 11.78 17.42
C ALA A 142 -24.87 11.35 16.03
N LEU A 143 -25.79 11.24 15.07
CA LEU A 143 -25.44 11.05 13.66
C LEU A 143 -24.87 12.35 13.07
N PRO A 144 -23.85 12.27 12.20
CA PRO A 144 -23.30 13.42 11.50
C PRO A 144 -24.39 14.11 10.68
N SER A 145 -24.52 15.43 10.87
CA SER A 145 -25.44 16.25 10.07
C SER A 145 -24.67 17.01 9.01
N LEU A 146 -25.22 17.13 7.79
CA LEU A 146 -24.54 17.84 6.70
C LEU A 146 -24.26 19.30 7.11
N ALA A 147 -22.98 19.68 7.20
CA ALA A 147 -22.59 21.06 7.46
C ALA A 147 -22.37 21.84 6.16
N LYS A 148 -21.51 21.30 5.29
CA LYS A 148 -21.15 21.95 4.02
C LYS A 148 -20.63 20.93 3.01
N ASP A 149 -21.19 20.94 1.81
CA ASP A 149 -20.63 20.23 0.67
C ASP A 149 -19.44 21.03 0.10
N CYS A 150 -18.27 20.39 -0.04
CA CYS A 150 -17.09 21.02 -0.62
C CYS A 150 -17.11 21.01 -2.16
N GLY A 151 -18.13 20.42 -2.80
CA GLY A 151 -18.25 20.34 -4.25
C GLY A 151 -17.08 19.55 -4.85
N ASN A 152 -16.39 20.13 -5.84
CA ASN A 152 -15.19 19.51 -6.43
C ASN A 152 -13.93 19.65 -5.53
N GLY A 153 -14.01 20.43 -4.45
CA GLY A 153 -12.94 20.54 -3.47
C GLY A 153 -12.79 19.27 -2.63
N THR A 154 -11.63 19.11 -2.01
CA THR A 154 -11.41 18.02 -1.04
C THR A 154 -11.67 18.52 0.38
N CYS A 155 -12.48 17.77 1.12
CA CYS A 155 -12.52 17.92 2.56
C CYS A 155 -11.23 17.33 3.14
N SER A 156 -10.36 18.19 3.68
CA SER A 156 -9.11 17.74 4.28
C SER A 156 -9.29 17.65 5.78
N ALA A 157 -9.13 16.43 6.30
CA ALA A 157 -8.92 16.26 7.72
C ALA A 157 -7.60 16.95 8.08
N ASN A 158 -7.58 17.80 9.10
CA ASN A 158 -6.37 18.50 9.49
C ASN A 158 -5.35 17.48 10.05
N VAL A 159 -4.49 16.93 9.20
CA VAL A 159 -3.44 15.99 9.59
C VAL A 159 -2.32 16.80 10.27
N VAL A 160 -2.44 16.99 11.58
CA VAL A 160 -1.31 17.50 12.36
C VAL A 160 -0.19 16.47 12.29
N LYS A 161 0.94 16.88 11.71
CA LYS A 161 2.15 16.08 11.52
C LYS A 161 2.64 15.51 12.86
N GLY A 162 2.66 14.18 13.01
CA GLY A 162 3.59 13.53 13.94
C GLY A 162 3.07 12.63 15.09
N THR A 163 1.83 12.13 15.11
CA THR A 163 1.48 11.03 16.04
C THR A 163 0.57 9.98 15.41
N ALA A 164 0.93 8.71 15.52
CA ALA A 164 0.20 7.55 14.97
C ALA A 164 -1.13 7.23 15.71
N ALA A 165 -1.70 8.21 16.41
CA ALA A 165 -3.01 8.08 17.05
C ALA A 165 -3.94 9.12 16.41
N PHE A 166 -4.89 8.66 15.58
CA PHE A 166 -5.99 9.47 15.07
C PHE A 166 -6.72 10.12 16.26
N ARG A 167 -6.39 11.38 16.57
CA ARG A 167 -7.23 12.28 17.35
C ARG A 167 -7.80 13.27 16.35
N ALA A 168 -9.10 13.17 16.11
CA ALA A 168 -9.82 14.17 15.33
C ALA A 168 -9.69 15.51 16.06
N PHE A 169 -9.22 16.54 15.37
CA PHE A 169 -9.29 17.92 15.84
C PHE A 169 -10.37 18.63 15.02
N ALA A 170 -11.11 19.52 15.68
CA ALA A 170 -12.36 20.13 15.20
C ALA A 170 -12.25 21.13 14.02
N ASP A 171 -11.18 21.07 13.22
CA ASP A 171 -10.85 22.10 12.21
C ASP A 171 -10.77 21.55 10.78
N ASP A 172 -11.60 20.56 10.42
CA ASP A 172 -11.68 20.12 9.02
C ASP A 172 -12.26 21.25 8.15
N LYS A 173 -11.62 21.52 7.01
CA LYS A 173 -12.00 22.60 6.09
C LYS A 173 -12.14 22.07 4.67
N CYS A 174 -13.05 22.67 3.91
CA CYS A 174 -13.09 22.50 2.46
C CYS A 174 -11.87 23.21 1.88
N LEU A 175 -10.96 22.44 1.29
CA LEU A 175 -9.88 23.00 0.48
C LEU A 175 -10.37 23.16 -0.96
N ASP A 176 -10.05 24.30 -1.56
CA ASP A 176 -10.23 24.47 -3.00
C ASP A 176 -9.40 23.41 -3.74
N GLN A 177 -9.93 22.84 -4.82
CA GLN A 177 -9.23 21.85 -5.64
C GLN A 177 -7.91 22.37 -6.24
N CYS A 178 -7.77 23.70 -6.32
CA CYS A 178 -6.59 24.40 -6.79
C CYS A 178 -5.68 24.85 -5.65
N ALA A 179 -5.99 24.57 -4.39
CA ALA A 179 -5.15 24.91 -3.25
C ALA A 179 -4.19 23.78 -2.86
N CYS A 180 -3.07 24.13 -2.21
CA CYS A 180 -2.15 23.11 -1.71
C CYS A 180 -2.75 22.31 -0.56
N LYS A 181 -2.43 21.02 -0.53
CA LYS A 181 -2.82 20.09 0.54
C LYS A 181 -1.89 20.16 1.74
N GLU A 182 -0.61 20.48 1.53
CA GLU A 182 0.41 20.56 2.58
C GLU A 182 1.15 21.89 2.53
N ALA A 183 1.44 22.44 3.70
CA ALA A 183 2.23 23.66 3.86
C ALA A 183 3.72 23.38 3.59
N ASN A 184 4.38 24.27 2.86
CA ASN A 184 5.83 24.24 2.59
C ASN A 184 6.33 22.96 1.89
N VAL A 185 5.45 22.25 1.16
CA VAL A 185 5.83 21.11 0.32
C VAL A 185 5.72 21.52 -1.15
N PRO A 186 6.84 21.63 -1.88
CA PRO A 186 6.84 21.83 -3.32
C PRO A 186 6.03 20.74 -4.03
N VAL A 187 5.18 21.13 -4.97
CA VAL A 187 4.29 20.22 -5.71
C VAL A 187 4.26 20.62 -7.18
N CYS A 188 4.30 19.66 -8.09
CA CYS A 188 4.17 19.92 -9.51
C CYS A 188 2.79 20.50 -9.82
N ALA A 189 2.75 21.53 -10.66
CA ALA A 189 1.51 22.09 -11.20
C ALA A 189 0.62 21.02 -11.88
N SER A 190 1.24 19.98 -12.45
CA SER A 190 0.55 18.82 -13.03
C SER A 190 -0.13 17.90 -12.00
N ALA A 191 0.02 18.14 -10.70
CA ALA A 191 -0.71 17.45 -9.63
C ALA A 191 -2.07 18.09 -9.35
N PHE A 192 -2.32 19.30 -9.82
CA PHE A 192 -3.61 19.98 -9.72
C PHE A 192 -4.50 19.62 -10.91
N ASP A 193 -5.81 19.78 -10.72
CA ASP A 193 -6.77 19.58 -11.80
C ASP A 193 -6.55 20.61 -12.93
N ALA A 194 -6.76 20.20 -14.18
CA ALA A 194 -6.59 21.05 -15.35
C ALA A 194 -7.43 22.34 -15.30
N VAL A 195 -8.57 22.32 -14.57
CA VAL A 195 -9.42 23.50 -14.35
C VAL A 195 -8.69 24.65 -13.63
N CYS A 196 -7.60 24.36 -12.92
CA CYS A 196 -6.81 25.36 -12.21
C CYS A 196 -5.93 26.22 -13.13
N ASN A 197 -5.77 25.85 -14.40
CA ASN A 197 -4.98 26.56 -15.41
C ASN A 197 -3.51 26.82 -15.02
N TYR A 198 -2.93 25.97 -14.17
CA TYR A 198 -1.50 26.00 -13.86
C TYR A 198 -0.68 25.38 -15.00
N LYS A 199 0.52 25.92 -15.27
CA LYS A 199 1.38 25.37 -16.32
C LYS A 199 2.04 24.11 -15.79
N GLU A 200 1.84 22.97 -16.45
CA GLU A 200 2.26 21.64 -15.97
C GLU A 200 3.75 21.51 -15.59
N LYS A 201 4.62 22.37 -16.14
CA LYS A 201 6.06 22.40 -15.86
C LYS A 201 6.45 23.25 -14.63
N ASP A 202 5.52 23.97 -14.04
CA ASP A 202 5.81 24.79 -12.86
C ASP A 202 5.87 23.89 -11.61
N LEU A 203 6.92 24.08 -10.81
CA LEU A 203 7.00 23.62 -9.44
C LEU A 203 6.38 24.69 -8.55
N MET A 204 5.29 24.33 -7.91
CA MET A 204 4.50 25.21 -7.07
C MET A 204 4.91 25.09 -5.61
N SER A 205 4.73 26.16 -4.84
CA SER A 205 4.88 26.17 -3.39
C SER A 205 3.71 26.88 -2.72
N CYS A 206 3.37 26.44 -1.52
CA CYS A 206 2.38 27.09 -0.67
C CYS A 206 2.97 27.35 0.71
N LYS A 207 2.60 28.50 1.28
CA LYS A 207 3.00 28.85 2.63
C LYS A 207 2.23 28.02 3.65
N ASP A 208 0.91 27.99 3.53
CA ASP A 208 0.01 27.22 4.38
C ASP A 208 -0.86 26.25 3.55
N ALA A 209 -1.36 25.19 4.18
CA ALA A 209 -2.31 24.28 3.54
C ALA A 209 -3.64 25.03 3.28
N GLY A 210 -4.17 24.93 2.06
CA GLY A 210 -5.33 25.68 1.61
C GLY A 210 -5.02 27.00 0.90
N ASP A 211 -3.77 27.43 0.84
CA ASP A 211 -3.38 28.58 0.02
C ASP A 211 -3.39 28.23 -1.47
N ALA A 212 -3.64 29.25 -2.30
CA ALA A 212 -3.41 29.15 -3.74
C ALA A 212 -1.88 29.05 -4.00
N PRO A 213 -1.42 28.04 -4.77
CA PRO A 213 -0.02 27.84 -5.05
C PRO A 213 0.62 29.02 -5.79
N GLN A 214 1.85 29.33 -5.41
CA GLN A 214 2.71 30.26 -6.13
C GLN A 214 3.83 29.50 -6.83
N VAL A 215 4.18 29.92 -8.05
CA VAL A 215 5.28 29.32 -8.82
C VAL A 215 6.60 29.55 -8.08
N ALA A 216 7.21 28.48 -7.58
CA ALA A 216 8.53 28.51 -6.96
C ALA A 216 9.63 28.46 -8.02
N GLU A 217 9.48 27.57 -9.00
CA GLU A 217 10.42 27.39 -10.12
C GLU A 217 9.64 26.90 -11.35
N THR A 218 10.01 27.35 -12.56
CA THR A 218 9.51 26.73 -13.81
C THR A 218 10.54 25.73 -14.31
N CYS A 219 10.19 24.44 -14.31
CA CYS A 219 11.10 23.38 -14.73
C CYS A 219 11.35 23.46 -16.25
N THR A 220 12.60 23.25 -16.66
CA THR A 220 13.00 23.27 -18.07
C THR A 220 12.44 22.08 -18.85
N LEU A 221 12.61 20.87 -18.32
CA LEU A 221 12.12 19.64 -18.96
C LEU A 221 10.71 19.29 -18.49
N SER A 222 10.59 18.87 -17.24
CA SER A 222 9.33 18.46 -16.59
C SER A 222 9.45 18.58 -15.07
N CYS A 223 8.32 18.57 -14.37
CA CYS A 223 8.30 18.43 -12.92
C CYS A 223 8.00 16.96 -12.58
N THR A 224 8.83 16.35 -11.73
CA THR A 224 8.74 14.92 -11.39
C THR A 224 8.03 14.75 -10.07
N LYS A 225 6.95 13.96 -10.08
CA LYS A 225 6.20 13.59 -8.87
C LYS A 225 6.96 12.53 -8.09
N GLN A 226 7.21 12.73 -6.79
CA GLN A 226 7.89 11.74 -5.95
C GLN A 226 7.26 11.60 -4.56
N ALA A 227 7.66 10.58 -3.80
CA ALA A 227 7.21 10.39 -2.42
C ALA A 227 7.89 11.42 -1.51
N GLY A 228 7.35 12.64 -1.46
CA GLY A 228 7.93 13.79 -0.77
C GLY A 228 7.72 15.08 -1.55
N PRO A 229 8.57 16.11 -1.34
CA PRO A 229 8.63 17.31 -2.19
C PRO A 229 8.85 16.93 -3.65
N ASP A 230 8.02 17.45 -4.54
CA ASP A 230 8.26 17.29 -5.98
C ASP A 230 9.49 18.09 -6.40
N GLU A 231 10.18 17.63 -7.44
CA GLU A 231 11.40 18.26 -7.93
C GLU A 231 11.36 18.47 -9.44
N CYS A 232 11.96 19.57 -9.89
CA CYS A 232 12.19 19.78 -11.32
C CYS A 232 13.19 18.75 -11.85
N ALA A 233 12.76 17.98 -12.86
CA ALA A 233 13.68 17.16 -13.63
C ALA A 233 14.71 18.07 -14.30
N LEU A 234 15.98 17.83 -14.00
CA LEU A 234 17.08 18.54 -14.64
C LEU A 234 17.08 18.19 -16.13
N ASP A 235 16.92 19.20 -16.97
CA ASP A 235 17.22 19.06 -18.38
C ASP A 235 18.75 18.83 -18.51
N PRO A 236 19.20 17.69 -19.07
CA PRO A 236 20.63 17.43 -19.27
C PRO A 236 21.31 18.47 -20.18
N CYS A 237 20.51 19.26 -20.90
CA CYS A 237 20.95 20.36 -21.74
C CYS A 237 20.94 21.73 -21.02
N ALA A 238 20.44 21.80 -19.79
CA ALA A 238 20.52 23.02 -19.01
C ALA A 238 21.93 23.23 -18.42
N CYS A 239 22.26 24.50 -18.19
CA CYS A 239 23.52 24.91 -17.61
C CYS A 239 23.66 24.43 -16.16
N THR A 240 24.86 23.99 -15.77
CA THR A 240 25.16 23.62 -14.38
C THR A 240 25.62 24.79 -13.52
N LYS A 241 26.10 25.87 -14.14
CA LYS A 241 26.56 27.11 -13.50
C LYS A 241 26.31 28.32 -14.42
N ALA A 242 26.28 29.51 -13.84
CA ALA A 242 26.29 30.76 -14.61
C ALA A 242 27.64 30.95 -15.33
N GLY A 243 27.63 31.63 -16.47
CA GLY A 243 28.82 31.97 -17.26
C GLY A 243 28.77 31.44 -18.70
N ASP A 244 29.80 31.75 -19.47
CA ASP A 244 29.89 31.26 -20.84
C ASP A 244 30.47 29.84 -20.89
N THR A 245 30.04 29.05 -21.87
CA THR A 245 30.51 27.69 -22.12
C THR A 245 30.52 27.38 -23.63
N CYS A 246 30.99 26.21 -24.01
CA CYS A 246 30.96 25.73 -25.39
C CYS A 246 29.82 24.74 -25.60
N GLY A 247 29.29 24.67 -26.82
CA GLY A 247 28.23 23.71 -27.17
C GLY A 247 28.64 22.26 -26.96
N ASN A 248 29.93 21.93 -27.10
CA ASN A 248 30.49 20.59 -26.84
C ASN A 248 30.60 20.23 -25.34
N ALA A 249 30.38 21.17 -24.42
CA ALA A 249 30.34 20.89 -22.99
C ALA A 249 29.00 20.26 -22.55
N PHE A 250 28.00 20.30 -23.42
CA PHE A 250 26.71 19.64 -23.20
C PHE A 250 26.72 18.22 -23.80
N PRO A 251 25.91 17.29 -23.27
CA PRO A 251 25.73 15.97 -23.86
C PRO A 251 25.39 16.06 -25.35
N SER A 252 25.91 15.13 -26.17
CA SER A 252 25.66 15.12 -27.63
C SER A 252 24.20 14.91 -28.02
N THR A 253 23.34 14.52 -27.07
CA THR A 253 21.88 14.46 -27.22
C THR A 253 21.24 15.85 -27.27
N CYS A 254 21.95 16.89 -26.85
CA CYS A 254 21.47 18.26 -26.87
C CYS A 254 21.64 18.87 -28.26
N PRO A 255 20.65 19.62 -28.77
CA PRO A 255 20.67 20.19 -30.12
C PRO A 255 21.56 21.45 -30.21
N TYR A 256 22.70 21.45 -29.52
CA TYR A 256 23.65 22.57 -29.51
C TYR A 256 24.78 22.31 -30.50
N GLU A 257 25.18 23.36 -31.22
CA GLU A 257 26.30 23.28 -32.15
C GLU A 257 27.61 23.21 -31.36
N THR A 258 28.35 22.11 -31.52
CA THR A 258 29.56 21.83 -30.74
C THR A 258 30.63 22.93 -30.85
N ASN A 259 30.67 23.63 -31.99
CA ASN A 259 31.62 24.71 -32.29
C ASN A 259 31.01 26.10 -32.13
N SER A 260 30.09 26.28 -31.19
CA SER A 260 29.53 27.58 -30.83
C SER A 260 29.74 27.88 -29.34
N THR A 261 29.87 29.16 -29.02
CA THR A 261 29.84 29.65 -27.65
C THR A 261 28.39 29.86 -27.19
N TYR A 262 28.14 29.59 -25.92
CA TYR A 262 26.83 29.72 -25.28
C TYR A 262 26.96 30.46 -23.96
N SER A 263 25.95 31.23 -23.58
CA SER A 263 25.87 31.93 -22.30
C SER A 263 24.81 31.30 -21.40
N CYS A 264 25.19 31.05 -20.15
CA CYS A 264 24.33 30.52 -19.11
C CYS A 264 24.03 31.63 -18.09
N GLU A 265 22.76 32.06 -17.98
CA GLU A 265 22.35 33.06 -16.98
C GLU A 265 22.43 32.53 -15.54
N GLY A 266 22.35 31.21 -15.37
CA GLY A 266 22.35 30.56 -14.07
C GLY A 266 22.29 29.04 -14.17
N PRO A 267 22.47 28.33 -13.04
CA PRO A 267 22.20 26.90 -12.99
C PRO A 267 20.75 26.62 -13.41
N ARG A 268 20.52 25.48 -14.08
CA ARG A 268 19.22 24.97 -14.55
C ARG A 268 18.52 25.81 -15.63
N LYS A 269 19.17 26.84 -16.19
CA LYS A 269 18.65 27.58 -17.36
C LYS A 269 19.17 26.98 -18.66
N LEU A 270 18.38 27.08 -19.73
CA LEU A 270 18.85 26.69 -21.06
C LEU A 270 19.89 27.70 -21.57
N PRO A 271 21.00 27.23 -22.14
CA PRO A 271 22.03 28.10 -22.70
C PRO A 271 21.52 28.91 -23.90
N VAL A 272 21.91 30.19 -23.97
CA VAL A 272 21.63 31.07 -25.11
C VAL A 272 22.86 31.11 -26.02
N LYS A 273 22.71 30.77 -27.30
CA LYS A 273 23.81 30.80 -28.28
C LYS A 273 24.34 32.24 -28.42
N LYS A 274 25.66 32.44 -28.29
CA LYS A 274 26.31 33.74 -28.49
C LYS A 274 26.77 33.89 -29.93
N GLU A 275 27.87 33.25 -30.29
CA GLU A 275 28.41 33.26 -31.64
C GLU A 275 29.01 31.90 -32.02
N PRO A 276 28.88 31.48 -33.29
CA PRO A 276 29.67 30.36 -33.80
C PRO A 276 31.15 30.72 -33.81
N CYS A 277 32.01 29.74 -33.54
CA CYS A 277 33.43 29.92 -33.72
C CYS A 277 33.74 30.20 -35.20
N PRO A 278 34.79 30.99 -35.51
CA PRO A 278 35.28 31.17 -36.88
C PRO A 278 35.46 29.83 -37.58
N THR A 279 35.25 29.79 -38.90
CA THR A 279 35.39 28.57 -39.71
C THR A 279 36.69 27.86 -39.38
N ASP A 280 36.61 26.55 -39.17
CA ASP A 280 37.68 25.64 -38.75
C ASP A 280 38.07 25.67 -37.26
N ASN A 281 37.68 26.68 -36.47
CA ASN A 281 37.97 26.69 -35.03
C ASN A 281 37.01 25.79 -34.22
N VAL A 282 37.54 25.18 -33.16
CA VAL A 282 36.79 24.38 -32.18
C VAL A 282 36.58 25.21 -30.92
N CYS A 283 35.38 25.18 -30.35
CA CYS A 283 35.11 25.83 -29.07
C CYS A 283 35.65 24.95 -27.94
N LEU A 284 36.52 25.51 -27.09
CA LEU A 284 37.12 24.82 -25.95
C LEU A 284 36.85 25.60 -24.66
N VAL A 285 36.38 24.90 -23.61
CA VAL A 285 36.18 25.51 -22.29
C VAL A 285 37.51 25.56 -21.56
N THR A 286 38.03 26.76 -21.31
CA THR A 286 39.25 27.02 -20.52
C THR A 286 38.88 27.56 -19.13
N PRO A 287 39.82 27.59 -18.16
CA PRO A 287 39.55 28.19 -16.84
C PRO A 287 39.09 29.65 -16.88
N THR A 288 39.43 30.39 -17.95
CA THR A 288 39.03 31.79 -18.15
C THR A 288 37.75 31.95 -18.97
N GLY A 289 37.15 30.86 -19.45
CA GLY A 289 35.93 30.85 -20.27
C GLY A 289 36.08 30.06 -21.58
N PRO A 290 35.04 30.01 -22.42
CA PRO A 290 35.10 29.35 -23.72
C PRO A 290 35.94 30.17 -24.70
N VAL A 291 36.83 29.50 -25.43
CA VAL A 291 37.71 30.09 -26.44
C VAL A 291 37.57 29.30 -27.73
N CYS A 292 37.45 29.98 -28.86
CA CYS A 292 37.51 29.35 -30.17
C CYS A 292 38.96 29.19 -30.59
N THR A 293 39.46 27.96 -30.62
CA THR A 293 40.86 27.65 -30.93
C THR A 293 40.97 26.91 -32.26
N PRO A 294 41.99 27.20 -33.08
CA PRO A 294 42.29 26.41 -34.27
C PRO A 294 42.49 24.90 -33.94
N PRO A 295 42.06 23.99 -34.83
CA PRO A 295 42.01 22.55 -34.55
C PRO A 295 43.41 21.90 -34.52
N ASP A 296 44.40 22.56 -35.10
CA ASP A 296 45.82 22.19 -35.09
C ASP A 296 46.53 22.53 -33.76
N CYS A 297 45.83 23.14 -32.82
CA CYS A 297 46.29 23.34 -31.44
C CYS A 297 45.77 22.30 -30.44
N ILE A 298 45.05 21.28 -30.92
CA ILE A 298 44.46 20.22 -30.13
C ILE A 298 45.35 18.97 -30.24
N CYS A 299 45.52 18.25 -29.14
CA CYS A 299 46.29 17.00 -29.12
C CYS A 299 45.64 15.94 -30.03
N GLN A 300 46.42 15.42 -30.99
CA GLN A 300 45.97 14.39 -31.93
C GLN A 300 45.97 12.98 -31.31
N ASP A 301 46.80 12.79 -30.29
CA ASP A 301 47.12 11.54 -29.61
C ASP A 301 47.37 11.78 -28.11
N ASP A 302 47.25 10.73 -27.31
CA ASP A 302 47.56 10.76 -25.88
C ASP A 302 49.08 10.66 -25.68
N GLY A 303 49.66 11.47 -24.78
CA GLY A 303 51.09 11.40 -24.49
C GLY A 303 51.70 12.72 -24.03
N SER A 304 53.02 12.78 -23.91
CA SER A 304 53.74 14.01 -23.58
C SER A 304 54.46 14.54 -24.81
N HIS A 305 54.12 15.76 -25.22
CA HIS A 305 54.58 16.41 -26.44
C HIS A 305 55.29 17.71 -26.09
N CYS A 306 56.36 18.03 -26.80
CA CYS A 306 57.03 19.31 -26.59
C CYS A 306 56.24 20.45 -27.24
N SER A 307 56.38 21.66 -26.73
CA SER A 307 55.77 22.85 -27.34
C SER A 307 56.08 22.99 -28.84
N SER A 308 57.23 22.47 -29.29
CA SER A 308 57.69 22.48 -30.67
C SER A 308 56.93 21.55 -31.63
N THR A 309 56.18 20.56 -31.12
CA THR A 309 55.33 19.70 -31.96
C THR A 309 53.99 20.35 -32.30
N PHE A 310 53.67 21.51 -31.72
CA PHE A 310 52.47 22.30 -32.03
C PHE A 310 52.83 23.47 -32.95
N MET A 311 51.87 23.91 -33.77
CA MET A 311 52.06 25.07 -34.63
C MET A 311 52.32 26.34 -33.81
N LEU A 312 53.12 27.26 -34.36
CA LEU A 312 53.55 28.49 -33.69
C LEU A 312 52.37 29.39 -33.27
N HIS A 313 51.23 29.33 -33.97
CA HIS A 313 50.04 30.12 -33.64
C HIS A 313 49.25 29.60 -32.44
N CYS A 314 49.61 28.45 -31.88
CA CYS A 314 48.96 27.91 -30.68
C CYS A 314 49.36 28.64 -29.38
N ASN A 315 50.30 29.60 -29.44
CA ASN A 315 50.76 30.40 -28.30
C ASN A 315 51.18 29.55 -27.07
N LEU A 316 51.63 28.32 -27.30
CA LEU A 316 52.19 27.49 -26.25
C LEU A 316 53.55 28.04 -25.80
N GLN A 317 53.83 27.94 -24.50
CA GLN A 317 55.09 28.35 -23.92
C GLN A 317 56.22 27.49 -24.51
N ILE A 318 57.19 28.14 -25.15
CA ILE A 318 58.37 27.48 -25.72
C ILE A 318 59.13 26.72 -24.63
N ASN A 319 59.78 25.63 -25.02
CA ASN A 319 60.55 24.74 -24.13
C ASN A 319 59.71 24.09 -23.01
N THR A 320 58.40 23.98 -23.18
CA THR A 320 57.53 23.32 -22.20
C THR A 320 57.10 21.95 -22.73
N LEU A 321 57.15 20.95 -21.85
CA LEU A 321 56.55 19.64 -22.07
C LEU A 321 55.07 19.74 -21.70
N TYR A 322 54.21 19.38 -22.64
CA TYR A 322 52.77 19.37 -22.48
C TYR A 322 52.26 17.93 -22.41
N LYS A 323 51.39 17.67 -21.45
CA LYS A 323 50.59 16.46 -21.39
C LYS A 323 49.36 16.64 -22.26
N CYS A 324 49.25 15.74 -23.22
CA CYS A 324 48.18 15.63 -24.18
C CYS A 324 47.24 14.49 -23.83
N THR A 325 45.96 14.81 -23.90
CA THR A 325 44.87 13.84 -24.03
C THR A 325 44.24 14.10 -25.39
N LYS A 326 44.05 13.06 -26.20
CA LYS A 326 43.49 13.16 -27.54
C LYS A 326 42.19 13.96 -27.53
N GLY A 327 42.12 15.00 -28.36
CA GLY A 327 40.96 15.88 -28.48
C GLY A 327 40.88 17.00 -27.43
N GLN A 328 41.87 17.15 -26.55
CA GLN A 328 41.97 18.25 -25.58
C GLN A 328 43.09 19.23 -25.91
N LEU A 329 43.04 20.41 -25.30
CA LEU A 329 44.17 21.34 -25.32
C LEU A 329 45.35 20.74 -24.54
N PRO A 330 46.60 20.96 -25.00
CA PRO A 330 47.78 20.55 -24.27
C PRO A 330 47.81 21.23 -22.90
N SER A 331 47.99 20.45 -21.83
CA SER A 331 48.15 20.97 -20.46
C SER A 331 49.63 20.95 -20.08
N VAL A 332 50.13 21.99 -19.43
CA VAL A 332 51.55 22.05 -19.04
C VAL A 332 51.86 20.90 -18.09
N GLU A 333 52.77 20.02 -18.49
CA GLU A 333 53.26 18.92 -17.66
C GLU A 333 54.52 19.33 -16.90
N LYS A 334 55.47 19.94 -17.62
CA LYS A 334 56.75 20.38 -17.07
C LYS A 334 57.32 21.51 -17.93
N ASP A 335 57.62 22.65 -17.31
CA ASP A 335 58.43 23.69 -17.93
C ASP A 335 59.90 23.25 -17.88
N CYS A 336 60.55 23.07 -19.04
CA CYS A 336 61.97 22.70 -19.09
C CYS A 336 62.90 23.89 -18.85
N GLY A 337 62.36 25.10 -18.62
CA GLY A 337 63.14 26.31 -18.39
C GLY A 337 64.04 26.67 -19.58
N PRO A 338 65.32 27.03 -19.37
CA PRO A 338 66.25 27.29 -20.48
C PRO A 338 66.69 26.01 -21.21
N GLY A 339 66.31 24.82 -20.72
CA GLY A 339 66.57 23.55 -21.39
C GLY A 339 65.71 23.37 -22.65
N ILE A 340 66.13 22.45 -23.53
CA ILE A 340 65.39 22.16 -24.77
C ILE A 340 64.47 20.98 -24.49
N CYS A 341 63.17 21.16 -24.70
CA CYS A 341 62.24 20.03 -24.82
C CYS A 341 62.45 19.41 -26.20
N SER A 342 63.09 18.24 -26.27
CA SER A 342 63.37 17.54 -27.52
C SER A 342 62.56 16.25 -27.60
N ALA A 343 61.79 16.09 -28.68
CA ALA A 343 61.06 14.85 -28.97
C ALA A 343 61.99 13.72 -29.46
N ASP A 344 63.18 14.06 -29.96
CA ASP A 344 64.16 13.10 -30.44
C ASP A 344 65.07 12.63 -29.31
N VAL A 345 64.68 11.53 -28.65
CA VAL A 345 65.57 10.79 -27.75
C VAL A 345 66.60 10.06 -28.62
N VAL A 346 67.83 10.58 -28.64
CA VAL A 346 68.98 9.94 -29.30
C VAL A 346 69.14 8.53 -28.75
N THR A 347 68.95 7.51 -29.59
CA THR A 347 69.22 6.11 -29.29
C THR A 347 70.73 5.88 -29.12
N GLY A 348 71.25 6.23 -27.94
CA GLY A 348 72.63 6.01 -27.53
C GLY A 348 72.79 4.76 -26.66
N THR A 349 73.94 4.11 -26.78
CA THR A 349 74.35 2.85 -26.14
C THR A 349 74.12 2.79 -24.62
N SER A 350 73.90 1.57 -24.12
CA SER A 350 73.37 1.10 -22.84
C SER A 350 73.95 1.61 -21.50
N ALA A 351 74.69 2.71 -21.46
CA ALA A 351 75.23 3.31 -20.23
C ALA A 351 74.42 4.53 -19.70
N PHE A 352 73.35 4.97 -20.38
CA PHE A 352 72.56 6.15 -20.00
C PHE A 352 71.07 5.87 -19.73
N LYS A 353 70.71 4.62 -19.40
CA LYS A 353 69.30 4.20 -19.24
C LYS A 353 68.58 4.81 -18.02
N ALA A 354 69.29 5.50 -17.13
CA ALA A 354 68.70 6.18 -15.97
C ALA A 354 68.38 7.68 -16.20
N LEU A 355 68.66 8.22 -17.40
CA LEU A 355 68.35 9.61 -17.78
C LEU A 355 67.40 9.69 -18.99
N ALA A 356 66.99 8.55 -19.57
CA ALA A 356 66.21 8.50 -20.81
C ALA A 356 64.72 8.84 -20.65
N ASP A 357 64.22 8.93 -19.41
CA ASP A 357 62.81 9.24 -19.15
C ASP A 357 62.55 10.75 -18.95
N ASP A 358 63.59 11.59 -18.90
CA ASP A 358 63.42 13.04 -18.75
C ASP A 358 63.52 13.75 -20.10
N LYS A 359 62.36 14.10 -20.68
CA LYS A 359 62.24 14.84 -21.95
C LYS A 359 62.71 16.30 -21.87
N CYS A 360 63.07 16.78 -20.67
CA CYS A 360 63.70 18.07 -20.46
C CYS A 360 65.22 17.89 -20.32
N LEU A 361 65.98 18.25 -21.35
CA LEU A 361 67.44 18.26 -21.30
C LEU A 361 67.92 19.57 -20.64
N ASP A 362 68.41 19.45 -19.40
CA ASP A 362 69.10 20.54 -18.71
C ASP A 362 70.53 20.68 -19.26
N LEU A 363 70.88 21.87 -19.77
CA LEU A 363 72.21 22.16 -20.34
C LEU A 363 73.32 22.33 -19.28
N CYS A 364 73.04 22.10 -17.99
CA CYS A 364 73.96 22.34 -16.88
C CYS A 364 74.32 21.10 -16.02
N ALA A 365 74.51 19.92 -16.61
CA ALA A 365 75.05 18.77 -15.86
C ALA A 365 76.59 18.84 -15.74
N CYS A 366 77.07 19.25 -14.55
CA CYS A 366 78.47 19.37 -14.18
C CYS A 366 79.28 18.07 -14.31
N LYS A 367 80.52 18.27 -14.76
CA LYS A 367 81.65 17.34 -14.70
C LYS A 367 82.39 17.61 -13.38
N GLU A 368 82.25 16.76 -12.37
CA GLU A 368 83.21 16.73 -11.25
C GLU A 368 83.47 15.30 -10.76
N ALA A 369 84.76 15.05 -10.53
CA ALA A 369 85.35 13.79 -10.15
C ALA A 369 85.74 13.81 -8.66
N ASN A 370 85.75 12.63 -8.04
CA ASN A 370 86.45 12.26 -6.80
C ASN A 370 86.00 12.89 -5.46
N VAL A 371 85.18 12.14 -4.71
CA VAL A 371 85.18 12.13 -3.23
C VAL A 371 85.05 10.67 -2.74
N PRO A 372 85.78 10.22 -1.69
CA PRO A 372 85.72 8.84 -1.20
C PRO A 372 84.45 8.57 -0.35
N PRO A 373 84.05 7.29 -0.16
CA PRO A 373 82.81 6.95 0.51
C PRO A 373 82.95 7.04 2.03
N GLY A 374 82.26 8.01 2.64
CA GLY A 374 81.89 8.00 4.05
C GLY A 374 80.37 7.76 4.15
N PRO A 375 79.89 6.87 5.04
CA PRO A 375 78.46 6.59 5.15
C PRO A 375 77.81 7.64 6.05
N ASP A 376 77.56 8.83 5.52
CA ASP A 376 76.57 9.73 6.12
C ASP A 376 75.17 9.23 5.73
N VAL A 377 74.74 8.16 6.40
CA VAL A 377 73.34 7.76 6.40
C VAL A 377 72.61 8.77 7.26
N CYS A 378 71.83 9.66 6.66
CA CYS A 378 70.85 10.46 7.38
C CYS A 378 69.89 9.49 8.09
N THR A 379 70.13 9.19 9.36
CA THR A 379 69.21 8.41 10.19
C THR A 379 67.97 9.26 10.40
N PHE A 380 66.88 8.85 9.76
CA PHE A 380 65.56 9.42 9.96
C PHE A 380 65.15 9.25 11.43
N ASP A 381 64.68 10.33 12.05
CA ASP A 381 64.03 10.23 13.36
C ASP A 381 62.73 9.45 13.19
N PRO A 382 62.59 8.24 13.77
CA PRO A 382 61.38 7.42 13.61
C PRO A 382 60.14 8.03 14.28
N CYS A 383 60.31 9.10 15.06
CA CYS A 383 59.23 9.86 15.69
C CYS A 383 58.79 11.09 14.88
N ALA A 384 59.49 11.40 13.77
CA ALA A 384 59.11 12.49 12.90
C ALA A 384 57.98 12.07 11.93
N CYS A 385 57.13 13.04 11.58
CA CYS A 385 56.04 12.83 10.65
C CYS A 385 56.54 12.52 9.23
N THR A 386 55.84 11.65 8.52
CA THR A 386 56.18 11.29 7.12
C THR A 386 55.60 12.27 6.11
N GLU A 387 54.57 13.03 6.47
CA GLU A 387 53.92 14.03 5.62
C GLU A 387 53.14 15.07 6.45
N ALA A 388 52.81 16.21 5.83
CA ALA A 388 52.07 17.31 6.47
C ALA A 388 50.57 16.99 6.58
N LYS A 389 50.19 16.16 7.54
CA LYS A 389 48.80 15.80 7.83
C LYS A 389 48.58 15.53 9.31
N GLU A 390 47.34 15.41 9.72
CA GLU A 390 47.04 14.90 11.05
C GLU A 390 47.21 13.36 11.10
N THR A 391 47.66 12.84 12.24
CA THR A 391 47.76 11.39 12.50
C THR A 391 47.37 11.07 13.95
N CYS A 392 47.33 9.78 14.31
CA CYS A 392 47.13 9.32 15.68
C CYS A 392 48.46 9.00 16.36
N GLY A 393 48.55 9.13 17.68
CA GLY A 393 49.75 8.75 18.43
C GLY A 393 50.13 7.28 18.23
N SER A 394 49.13 6.43 17.97
CA SER A 394 49.28 5.01 17.67
C SER A 394 50.01 4.69 16.36
N THR A 395 50.19 5.67 15.44
CA THR A 395 50.96 5.44 14.21
C THR A 395 52.47 5.57 14.40
N PHE A 396 52.90 6.11 15.53
CA PHE A 396 54.32 6.23 15.85
C PHE A 396 54.80 4.98 16.60
N PRO A 397 56.08 4.60 16.47
CA PRO A 397 56.66 3.53 17.27
C PRO A 397 56.48 3.79 18.77
N ASP A 398 56.27 2.73 19.55
CA ASP A 398 56.09 2.81 21.01
C ASP A 398 57.26 3.53 21.72
N SER A 399 58.45 3.52 21.12
CA SER A 399 59.64 4.23 21.61
C SER A 399 59.48 5.76 21.65
N CYS A 400 58.53 6.32 20.92
CA CYS A 400 58.30 7.77 20.82
C CYS A 400 57.48 8.34 21.99
N ASN A 401 56.89 7.49 22.85
CA ASN A 401 56.08 7.89 24.02
C ASN A 401 54.91 8.85 23.71
N TYR A 402 54.37 8.82 22.50
CA TYR A 402 53.13 9.54 22.17
C TYR A 402 51.91 8.82 22.77
N GLU A 403 50.90 9.58 23.19
CA GLU A 403 49.65 9.00 23.70
C GLU A 403 48.86 8.40 22.53
N LYS A 404 48.65 7.08 22.56
CA LYS A 404 48.04 6.33 21.45
C LYS A 404 46.67 6.88 21.03
N ASP A 405 45.90 7.37 21.99
CA ASP A 405 44.54 7.89 21.80
C ASP A 405 44.47 9.42 21.63
N SER A 406 45.58 10.05 21.26
CA SER A 406 45.62 11.47 20.91
C SER A 406 45.81 11.68 19.41
N ARG A 407 45.17 12.74 18.88
CA ARG A 407 45.41 13.26 17.54
C ARG A 407 46.62 14.19 17.56
N TYR A 408 47.48 14.05 16.56
CA TYR A 408 48.69 14.83 16.38
C TYR A 408 48.67 15.55 15.02
N THR A 409 49.03 16.83 14.98
CA THR A 409 49.17 17.58 13.72
C THR A 409 50.63 17.65 13.29
N CYS A 410 50.92 17.21 12.07
CA CYS A 410 52.23 17.33 11.45
C CYS A 410 52.29 18.54 10.52
N SER A 411 53.21 19.46 10.77
CA SER A 411 53.42 20.67 9.96
C SER A 411 54.22 20.44 8.68
N GLY A 412 54.92 19.29 8.57
CA GLY A 412 55.80 18.97 7.45
C GLY A 412 56.31 17.53 7.48
N ASN A 413 56.85 17.06 6.35
CA ASN A 413 57.62 15.83 6.31
C ASN A 413 58.93 16.03 7.13
N LYS A 414 59.28 15.05 7.96
CA LYS A 414 60.44 15.01 8.86
C LYS A 414 60.40 16.03 10.00
N VAL A 415 59.23 16.52 10.36
CA VAL A 415 59.04 17.41 11.52
C VAL A 415 58.39 16.61 12.65
N LEU A 416 58.78 16.85 13.90
CA LEU A 416 58.09 16.29 15.06
C LEU A 416 56.66 16.88 15.14
N PRO A 417 55.64 16.10 15.54
CA PRO A 417 54.28 16.59 15.63
C PRO A 417 54.15 17.73 16.66
N ASP A 418 53.55 18.84 16.25
CA ASP A 418 53.56 20.11 16.99
C ASP A 418 52.36 20.30 17.93
N ASN A 419 51.24 19.61 17.67
CA ASN A 419 49.99 19.84 18.40
C ASN A 419 49.30 18.52 18.77
N LYS A 420 48.94 18.37 20.05
CA LYS A 420 48.29 17.20 20.62
C LYS A 420 46.87 17.56 21.04
N ILE A 421 45.89 16.86 20.49
CA ILE A 421 44.48 16.93 20.91
C ILE A 421 44.11 15.56 21.47
N ALA A 422 43.89 15.48 22.78
CA ALA A 422 43.41 14.25 23.40
C ALA A 422 41.99 13.94 22.92
N CYS A 423 41.71 12.69 22.58
CA CYS A 423 40.34 12.27 22.34
C CYS A 423 39.52 12.38 23.64
N PRO A 424 38.21 12.73 23.55
CA PRO A 424 37.32 12.75 24.71
C PRO A 424 37.40 11.42 25.47
N THR A 425 37.34 11.47 26.81
CA THR A 425 37.53 10.29 27.67
C THR A 425 36.73 9.08 27.20
N ALA A 426 37.45 7.97 26.96
CA ALA A 426 37.01 6.69 26.39
C ALA A 426 37.12 6.53 24.86
N ASN A 427 37.31 7.58 24.05
CA ASN A 427 37.45 7.42 22.59
C ASN A 427 38.89 7.03 22.19
N VAL A 428 39.01 6.16 21.19
CA VAL A 428 40.28 5.73 20.59
C VAL A 428 40.56 6.55 19.33
N CYS A 429 41.81 6.96 19.13
CA CYS A 429 42.21 7.63 17.88
C CYS A 429 42.50 6.59 16.80
N LEU A 430 41.73 6.61 15.71
CA LEU A 430 41.90 5.72 14.56
C LEU A 430 42.18 6.54 13.30
N VAL A 431 43.18 6.11 12.51
CA VAL A 431 43.48 6.72 11.21
C VAL A 431 42.56 6.15 10.16
N THR A 432 41.67 6.99 9.61
CA THR A 432 40.80 6.67 8.48
C THR A 432 41.38 7.24 7.18
N PRO A 433 40.90 6.84 5.98
CA PRO A 433 41.31 7.45 4.71
C PRO A 433 41.08 8.97 4.66
N THR A 434 40.13 9.49 5.44
CA THR A 434 39.82 10.93 5.55
C THR A 434 40.62 11.65 6.66
N GLY A 435 41.46 10.93 7.41
CA GLY A 435 42.26 11.46 8.51
C GLY A 435 41.98 10.79 9.86
N PRO A 436 42.67 11.19 10.93
CA PRO A 436 42.50 10.62 12.26
C PRO A 436 41.21 11.09 12.94
N VAL A 437 40.40 10.16 13.43
CA VAL A 437 39.11 10.42 14.09
C VAL A 437 39.12 9.80 15.49
N CYS A 438 38.54 10.50 16.46
CA CYS A 438 38.30 9.96 17.79
C CYS A 438 36.99 9.16 17.79
N THR A 439 37.08 7.85 17.82
CA THR A 439 35.92 6.96 17.70
C THR A 439 35.62 6.28 19.05
N PRO A 440 34.35 6.23 19.48
CA PRO A 440 33.98 5.47 20.66
C PRO A 440 34.35 3.98 20.53
N PRO A 441 34.79 3.30 21.60
CA PRO A 441 35.21 1.89 21.56
C PRO A 441 34.09 0.95 21.12
N GLU A 442 32.84 1.30 21.40
CA GLU A 442 31.66 0.53 20.99
C GLU A 442 31.41 0.52 19.47
N CYS A 443 32.11 1.36 18.71
CA CYS A 443 32.03 1.41 17.26
C CYS A 443 33.14 0.59 16.57
N ILE A 444 34.02 -0.04 17.33
CA ILE A 444 35.08 -0.90 16.82
C ILE A 444 34.57 -2.34 16.77
N CYS A 445 34.87 -3.03 15.67
CA CYS A 445 34.53 -4.44 15.50
C CYS A 445 35.22 -5.29 16.56
N LYS A 446 34.44 -6.11 17.28
CA LYS A 446 34.95 -6.98 18.36
C LYS A 446 35.41 -8.35 17.85
N ASP A 447 34.98 -8.71 16.65
CA ASP A 447 35.18 -9.97 15.97
C ASP A 447 35.24 -9.75 14.45
N ASP A 448 35.84 -10.71 13.73
CA ASP A 448 35.85 -10.72 12.27
C ASP A 448 34.50 -11.28 11.78
N GLY A 449 33.88 -10.63 10.79
CA GLY A 449 32.58 -11.08 10.28
C GLY A 449 31.81 -10.01 9.53
N SER A 450 30.58 -10.32 9.14
CA SER A 450 29.64 -9.32 8.61
C SER A 450 28.56 -9.06 9.65
N HIS A 451 28.35 -7.79 9.98
CA HIS A 451 27.37 -7.36 10.98
C HIS A 451 26.47 -6.26 10.44
N CYS A 452 25.21 -6.29 10.80
CA CYS A 452 24.29 -5.20 10.47
C CYS A 452 24.66 -3.92 11.22
N GLY A 453 24.50 -2.75 10.61
CA GLY A 453 24.76 -1.46 11.30
C GLY A 453 23.93 -1.29 12.58
N SER A 454 22.80 -1.98 12.68
CA SER A 454 21.93 -2.04 13.86
C SER A 454 22.53 -2.79 15.06
N THR A 455 23.58 -3.60 14.87
CA THR A 455 24.28 -4.28 15.98
C THR A 455 25.28 -3.37 16.69
N PHE A 456 25.61 -2.23 16.11
CA PHE A 456 26.47 -1.21 16.71
C PHE A 456 25.64 -0.21 17.50
N ALA A 457 26.27 0.47 18.47
CA ALA A 457 25.58 1.52 19.21
C ALA A 457 25.13 2.65 18.26
N ALA A 458 23.98 3.26 18.54
CA ALA A 458 23.46 4.36 17.74
C ALA A 458 24.44 5.56 17.65
N SER A 459 25.34 5.71 18.64
CA SER A 459 26.42 6.70 18.65
C SER A 459 27.41 6.54 17.48
N CYS A 460 27.47 5.37 16.85
CA CYS A 460 28.37 5.07 15.74
C CYS A 460 27.87 5.62 14.39
N ASN A 461 26.61 6.10 14.31
CA ASN A 461 25.99 6.63 13.10
C ASN A 461 26.05 5.68 11.88
N LEU A 462 26.06 4.37 12.12
CA LEU A 462 25.99 3.36 11.06
C LEU A 462 24.53 3.19 10.63
N GLN A 463 24.32 2.98 9.33
CA GLN A 463 23.00 2.75 8.77
C GLN A 463 22.48 1.37 9.18
N SER A 464 21.32 1.32 9.82
CA SER A 464 20.75 0.09 10.36
C SER A 464 20.42 -0.97 9.31
N ASN A 465 20.21 -0.56 8.05
CA ASN A 465 19.94 -1.38 6.88
C ASN A 465 21.19 -1.73 6.06
N THR A 466 22.39 -1.43 6.55
CA THR A 466 23.64 -1.71 5.83
C THR A 466 24.40 -2.85 6.52
N LEU A 467 24.89 -3.80 5.73
CA LEU A 467 25.79 -4.87 6.18
C LEU A 467 27.22 -4.34 6.14
N TYR A 468 27.92 -4.42 7.26
CA TYR A 468 29.29 -3.98 7.43
C TYR A 468 30.24 -5.15 7.59
N LYS A 469 31.36 -5.11 6.88
CA LYS A 469 32.47 -6.02 7.05
C LYS A 469 33.34 -5.53 8.20
N CYS A 470 33.51 -6.41 9.17
CA CYS A 470 34.30 -6.21 10.35
C CYS A 470 35.60 -6.99 10.30
N THR A 471 36.67 -6.31 10.70
CA THR A 471 37.94 -6.93 11.10
C THR A 471 38.20 -6.52 12.54
N ASN A 472 38.49 -7.47 13.42
CA ASN A 472 38.65 -7.26 14.86
C ASN A 472 39.65 -6.13 15.14
N GLY A 473 39.22 -5.14 15.92
CA GLY A 473 40.01 -3.95 16.26
C GLY A 473 40.00 -2.83 15.21
N GLN A 474 39.26 -2.98 14.11
CA GLN A 474 39.08 -1.95 13.08
C GLN A 474 37.66 -1.37 13.08
N LEU A 475 37.48 -0.25 12.38
CA LEU A 475 36.14 0.29 12.12
C LEU A 475 35.41 -0.58 11.09
N PRO A 476 34.09 -0.76 11.25
CA PRO A 476 33.27 -1.44 10.27
C PRO A 476 33.34 -0.71 8.93
N THR A 477 33.61 -1.46 7.86
CA THR A 477 33.57 -0.96 6.48
C THR A 477 32.30 -1.43 5.82
N VAL A 478 31.66 -0.61 4.98
CA VAL A 478 30.44 -1.04 4.28
C VAL A 478 30.78 -2.23 3.38
N ASP A 479 30.13 -3.36 3.62
CA ASP A 479 30.22 -4.55 2.75
C ASP A 479 29.14 -4.46 1.67
N LYS A 480 27.89 -4.25 2.11
CA LYS A 480 26.73 -4.21 1.24
C LYS A 480 25.61 -3.35 1.84
N ASP A 481 25.16 -2.35 1.11
CA ASP A 481 23.91 -1.64 1.42
C ASP A 481 22.73 -2.55 1.02
N CYS A 482 21.83 -2.84 1.97
CA CYS A 482 20.65 -3.67 1.68
C CYS A 482 19.52 -2.88 0.98
N GLY A 483 19.69 -1.58 0.74
CA GLY A 483 18.70 -0.71 0.10
C GLY A 483 17.40 -0.65 0.92
N ASN A 484 16.27 -0.93 0.27
CA ASN A 484 14.96 -1.04 0.94
C ASN A 484 14.80 -2.36 1.73
N GLY A 485 15.74 -3.31 1.59
CA GLY A 485 15.77 -4.53 2.37
C GLY A 485 16.14 -4.28 3.84
N THR A 486 15.93 -5.30 4.68
CA THR A 486 16.37 -5.23 6.08
C THR A 486 17.63 -6.04 6.27
N CYS A 487 18.65 -5.41 6.85
CA CYS A 487 19.78 -6.16 7.38
C CYS A 487 19.30 -6.84 8.66
N SER A 488 19.08 -8.15 8.60
CA SER A 488 18.59 -8.91 9.74
C SER A 488 19.79 -9.43 10.52
N ALA A 489 20.03 -8.80 11.67
CA ALA A 489 20.88 -9.38 12.70
C ALA A 489 20.21 -10.67 13.15
N ASN A 490 20.89 -11.80 13.02
CA ASN A 490 20.26 -13.10 13.21
C ASN A 490 19.91 -13.33 14.69
N VAL A 491 18.70 -12.91 15.11
CA VAL A 491 18.16 -13.15 16.46
C VAL A 491 17.68 -14.61 16.52
N VAL A 492 18.62 -15.55 16.55
CA VAL A 492 18.29 -16.93 16.94
C VAL A 492 18.06 -16.92 18.45
N ALA A 493 16.82 -16.63 18.85
CA ALA A 493 16.35 -16.80 20.21
C ALA A 493 16.22 -18.31 20.51
N GLY A 494 17.30 -18.92 21.00
CA GLY A 494 17.22 -20.20 21.72
C GLY A 494 18.24 -21.23 21.30
N THR A 495 19.03 -21.66 22.29
CA THR A 495 20.01 -22.76 22.31
C THR A 495 21.43 -22.42 21.83
N SER A 496 22.39 -22.63 22.74
CA SER A 496 23.82 -22.32 22.65
C SER A 496 24.60 -23.15 21.61
N ALA A 497 23.93 -23.95 20.77
CA ALA A 497 24.55 -24.88 19.84
C ALA A 497 24.79 -24.33 18.41
N PHE A 498 24.28 -23.15 18.06
CA PHE A 498 24.38 -22.60 16.68
C PHE A 498 25.19 -21.29 16.55
N LYS A 499 26.01 -20.95 17.56
CA LYS A 499 26.68 -19.64 17.65
C LYS A 499 27.86 -19.42 16.68
N ALA A 500 28.21 -20.40 15.84
CA ALA A 500 29.47 -20.38 15.09
C ALA A 500 29.36 -20.18 13.56
N MET A 501 28.15 -20.01 12.99
CA MET A 501 27.97 -19.83 11.53
C MET A 501 26.77 -18.94 11.16
N ALA A 502 26.44 -17.95 11.97
CA ALA A 502 25.33 -17.04 11.71
C ALA A 502 25.87 -15.70 11.18
N ASP A 503 26.19 -15.66 9.89
CA ASP A 503 26.50 -14.39 9.22
C ASP A 503 25.22 -13.57 9.06
N ASP A 504 25.26 -12.28 9.43
CA ASP A 504 24.19 -11.34 9.11
C ASP A 504 24.06 -11.20 7.59
N LYS A 505 22.82 -11.16 7.08
CA LYS A 505 22.53 -11.09 5.65
C LYS A 505 21.51 -10.00 5.34
N CYS A 506 21.66 -9.38 4.17
CA CYS A 506 20.61 -8.59 3.57
C CYS A 506 19.46 -9.50 3.15
N LEU A 507 18.30 -9.37 3.81
CA LEU A 507 17.08 -10.00 3.35
C LEU A 507 16.33 -9.02 2.44
N ASP A 508 15.97 -9.51 1.25
CA ASP A 508 15.05 -8.80 0.37
C ASP A 508 13.72 -8.60 1.11
N GLN A 509 13.13 -7.41 1.02
CA GLN A 509 11.81 -7.10 1.57
C GLN A 509 10.69 -7.99 0.98
N CYS A 510 10.96 -8.60 -0.17
CA CYS A 510 10.10 -9.57 -0.82
C CYS A 510 10.42 -11.03 -0.45
N ALA A 511 11.43 -11.29 0.37
CA ALA A 511 11.79 -12.64 0.79
C ALA A 511 11.09 -13.10 2.07
N CYS A 512 10.94 -14.40 2.20
CA CYS A 512 10.39 -15.07 3.36
C CYS A 512 11.22 -14.83 4.62
N LYS A 513 10.58 -14.45 5.72
CA LYS A 513 11.26 -14.24 7.01
C LYS A 513 11.43 -15.56 7.78
N GLU A 514 10.45 -16.45 7.69
CA GLU A 514 10.45 -17.75 8.36
C GLU A 514 10.33 -18.89 7.34
N ALA A 515 11.03 -19.99 7.59
CA ALA A 515 10.99 -21.17 6.74
C ALA A 515 9.76 -22.04 7.05
N ASN A 516 9.14 -22.61 6.02
CA ASN A 516 8.01 -23.53 6.06
C ASN A 516 6.74 -22.98 6.75
N VAL A 517 6.56 -21.66 6.76
CA VAL A 517 5.34 -21.01 7.28
C VAL A 517 4.60 -20.31 6.14
N PRO A 518 3.42 -20.80 5.74
CA PRO A 518 2.56 -20.08 4.81
C PRO A 518 2.17 -18.72 5.38
N VAL A 519 2.32 -17.67 4.58
CA VAL A 519 2.10 -16.27 5.00
C VAL A 519 1.22 -15.54 4.01
N CYS A 520 0.37 -14.66 4.51
CA CYS A 520 -0.42 -13.76 3.69
C CYS A 520 0.49 -12.89 2.85
N SER A 521 0.14 -12.72 1.58
CA SER A 521 0.84 -11.82 0.65
C SER A 521 0.90 -10.37 1.16
N THR A 522 -0.08 -9.96 1.97
CA THR A 522 -0.12 -8.65 2.66
C THR A 522 0.91 -8.48 3.78
N THR A 523 1.71 -9.51 4.07
CA THR A 523 2.87 -9.41 4.97
C THR A 523 4.13 -8.93 4.24
N PHE A 524 4.13 -9.00 2.92
CA PHE A 524 5.20 -8.46 2.08
C PHE A 524 4.90 -7.02 1.68
N ASP A 525 5.95 -6.27 1.31
CA ASP A 525 5.79 -4.91 0.81
C ASP A 525 4.94 -4.92 -0.49
N PRO A 526 4.00 -3.98 -0.68
CA PRO A 526 3.18 -3.90 -1.89
C PRO A 526 4.00 -3.87 -3.19
N ILE A 527 5.24 -3.36 -3.17
CA ILE A 527 6.12 -3.33 -4.34
C ILE A 527 6.48 -4.73 -4.87
N CYS A 528 6.35 -5.76 -4.03
CA CYS A 528 6.65 -7.15 -4.41
C CYS A 528 5.59 -7.76 -5.35
N GLY A 529 4.41 -7.14 -5.47
CA GLY A 529 3.42 -7.53 -6.47
C GLY A 529 2.72 -8.89 -6.24
N TYR A 530 2.77 -9.44 -5.02
CA TYR A 530 2.17 -10.76 -4.71
C TYR A 530 0.63 -10.77 -4.63
N GLY A 531 -0.02 -9.62 -4.86
CA GLY A 531 -1.46 -9.44 -4.71
C GLY A 531 -1.88 -9.33 -3.24
N ASN A 532 -3.11 -8.91 -2.97
CA ASN A 532 -3.55 -8.57 -1.60
C ASN A 532 -4.38 -9.68 -0.94
N MET A 533 -4.63 -10.78 -1.66
CA MET A 533 -5.60 -11.82 -1.31
C MET A 533 -5.06 -13.21 -1.64
N SER A 534 -3.81 -13.48 -1.29
CA SER A 534 -3.18 -14.78 -1.51
C SER A 534 -2.39 -15.22 -0.28
N VAL A 535 -2.26 -16.54 -0.12
CA VAL A 535 -1.31 -17.16 0.79
C VAL A 535 -0.10 -17.58 -0.05
N MET A 536 1.07 -17.24 0.46
CA MET A 536 2.35 -17.57 -0.13
C MET A 536 3.03 -18.67 0.69
N ASP A 537 3.74 -19.57 0.03
CA ASP A 537 4.54 -20.62 0.65
C ASP A 537 6.01 -20.22 0.69
N CYS A 538 6.58 -20.33 1.88
CA CYS A 538 7.95 -19.97 2.18
C CYS A 538 8.76 -21.23 2.41
N GLY A 539 9.60 -21.64 1.45
CA GLY A 539 10.46 -22.82 1.59
C GLY A 539 11.50 -22.62 2.70
N ASN A 540 12.43 -21.69 2.50
CA ASN A 540 13.41 -21.28 3.50
C ASN A 540 13.32 -19.77 3.80
N SER A 541 13.89 -19.36 4.93
CA SER A 541 14.11 -17.94 5.21
C SER A 541 15.09 -17.36 4.19
N GLY A 542 14.73 -16.23 3.59
CA GLY A 542 15.46 -15.58 2.49
C GLY A 542 15.02 -15.99 1.08
N ASP A 543 14.17 -17.02 0.92
CA ASP A 543 13.65 -17.40 -0.39
C ASP A 543 12.57 -16.42 -0.87
N VAL A 544 12.46 -16.26 -2.20
CA VAL A 544 11.30 -15.60 -2.81
C VAL A 544 10.08 -16.51 -2.59
N PRO A 545 8.99 -16.01 -1.96
CA PRO A 545 7.80 -16.80 -1.70
C PRO A 545 7.18 -17.32 -3.00
N THR A 546 6.70 -18.56 -2.96
CA THR A 546 5.94 -19.14 -4.07
C THR A 546 4.44 -19.04 -3.80
N PHE A 547 3.63 -18.86 -4.83
CA PHE A 547 2.18 -18.79 -4.65
C PHE A 547 1.62 -20.14 -4.17
N LYS A 548 0.82 -20.12 -3.08
CA LYS A 548 0.17 -21.32 -2.55
C LYS A 548 -1.31 -21.41 -2.95
N GLU A 549 -2.10 -20.42 -2.57
CA GLU A 549 -3.52 -20.34 -2.93
C GLU A 549 -4.06 -18.90 -2.88
N ASN A 550 -5.13 -18.64 -3.64
CA ASN A 550 -5.86 -17.37 -3.60
C ASN A 550 -6.98 -17.45 -2.56
N CYS A 551 -7.13 -16.38 -1.80
CA CYS A 551 -8.24 -16.19 -0.87
C CYS A 551 -9.35 -15.40 -1.56
N THR A 552 -10.60 -15.80 -1.37
CA THR A 552 -11.75 -15.11 -1.97
C THR A 552 -12.27 -13.94 -1.13
N LEU A 553 -12.09 -13.96 0.19
CA LEU A 553 -12.50 -12.87 1.10
C LEU A 553 -11.31 -12.11 1.66
N SER A 554 -10.42 -12.82 2.34
CA SER A 554 -9.22 -12.25 2.97
C SER A 554 -8.25 -13.35 3.35
N CYS A 555 -6.99 -12.98 3.54
CA CYS A 555 -6.02 -13.82 4.22
C CYS A 555 -5.91 -13.35 5.68
N THR A 556 -6.11 -14.26 6.63
CA THR A 556 -6.12 -13.93 8.06
C THR A 556 -4.79 -14.28 8.69
N LYS A 557 -4.12 -13.27 9.25
CA LYS A 557 -2.88 -13.46 10.02
C LYS A 557 -3.19 -14.14 11.35
N GLN A 558 -2.50 -15.22 11.67
CA GLN A 558 -2.66 -15.91 12.96
C GLN A 558 -1.32 -16.42 13.52
N PRO A 559 -1.23 -16.74 14.82
CA PRO A 559 -0.03 -17.40 15.36
C PRO A 559 0.16 -18.77 14.71
N GLY A 560 1.06 -18.87 13.74
CA GLY A 560 1.30 -20.07 12.92
C GLY A 560 1.07 -19.81 11.42
N PRO A 561 0.72 -20.85 10.64
CA PRO A 561 0.41 -20.70 9.21
C PRO A 561 -0.78 -19.77 9.00
N ASP A 562 -0.62 -18.75 8.15
CA ASP A 562 -1.75 -17.93 7.73
C ASP A 562 -2.74 -18.77 6.91
N VAL A 563 -4.03 -18.44 7.03
CA VAL A 563 -5.13 -19.18 6.38
C VAL A 563 -5.97 -18.24 5.53
N CYS A 564 -6.36 -18.72 4.36
CA CYS A 564 -7.40 -18.07 3.59
C CYS A 564 -8.76 -18.20 4.27
N THR A 565 -9.40 -17.06 4.50
CA THR A 565 -10.84 -17.01 4.72
C THR A 565 -11.51 -17.14 3.35
N LEU A 566 -12.21 -18.25 3.15
CA LEU A 566 -12.98 -18.49 1.94
C LEU A 566 -14.35 -17.83 2.06
N ASP A 567 -14.85 -17.35 0.93
CA ASP A 567 -16.19 -16.81 0.81
C ASP A 567 -17.16 -17.98 0.98
N PRO A 568 -18.11 -17.94 1.94
CA PRO A 568 -19.14 -18.98 2.05
C PRO A 568 -19.96 -19.14 0.77
N CYS A 569 -19.92 -18.16 -0.13
CA CYS A 569 -20.55 -18.15 -1.45
C CYS A 569 -19.66 -18.66 -2.57
N ALA A 570 -18.40 -19.03 -2.29
CA ALA A 570 -17.52 -19.64 -3.27
C ALA A 570 -17.98 -21.05 -3.64
N CYS A 571 -17.70 -21.43 -4.88
CA CYS A 571 -18.05 -22.73 -5.42
C CYS A 571 -17.27 -23.85 -4.72
N THR A 572 -17.95 -24.94 -4.37
CA THR A 572 -17.30 -26.12 -3.77
C THR A 572 -16.64 -27.05 -4.81
N ASN A 573 -17.06 -26.97 -6.07
CA ASN A 573 -16.51 -27.71 -7.21
C ASN A 573 -16.69 -26.89 -8.49
N ALA A 574 -15.89 -27.20 -9.52
CA ALA A 574 -16.11 -26.66 -10.86
C ALA A 574 -17.40 -27.22 -11.49
N GLY A 575 -18.03 -26.44 -12.37
CA GLY A 575 -19.27 -26.78 -13.06
C GLY A 575 -20.38 -25.76 -12.80
N ASP A 576 -21.48 -25.92 -13.52
CA ASP A 576 -22.61 -25.02 -13.36
C ASP A 576 -23.45 -25.38 -12.12
N LYS A 577 -24.07 -24.38 -11.50
CA LYS A 577 -24.90 -24.49 -10.29
C LYS A 577 -26.13 -23.58 -10.37
N CYS A 578 -27.19 -23.97 -9.68
CA CYS A 578 -28.31 -23.06 -9.40
C CYS A 578 -27.96 -22.13 -8.25
N GLY A 579 -28.43 -20.88 -8.29
CA GLY A 579 -28.27 -19.93 -7.20
C GLY A 579 -28.83 -20.46 -5.87
N SER A 580 -29.88 -21.28 -5.92
CA SER A 580 -30.48 -21.97 -4.77
C SER A 580 -29.59 -23.01 -4.11
N SER A 581 -28.50 -23.46 -4.76
CA SER A 581 -27.54 -24.40 -4.19
C SER A 581 -26.48 -23.74 -3.31
N PHE A 582 -26.41 -22.40 -3.32
CA PHE A 582 -25.52 -21.63 -2.46
C PHE A 582 -26.20 -21.31 -1.11
N PRO A 583 -25.43 -21.11 -0.03
CA PRO A 583 -25.96 -20.70 1.27
C PRO A 583 -26.84 -19.45 1.19
N SER A 584 -27.93 -19.41 1.95
CA SER A 584 -28.91 -18.30 1.90
C SER A 584 -28.36 -16.95 2.40
N ASN A 585 -27.20 -16.93 3.06
CA ASN A 585 -26.49 -15.70 3.45
C ASN A 585 -25.73 -15.05 2.27
N CYS A 586 -25.71 -15.67 1.09
CA CYS A 586 -25.13 -15.12 -0.13
C CYS A 586 -26.08 -14.14 -0.81
N SER A 587 -26.20 -12.93 -0.27
CA SER A 587 -27.14 -11.91 -0.73
C SER A 587 -26.99 -11.50 -2.20
N THR A 588 -25.81 -11.71 -2.79
CA THR A 588 -25.51 -11.42 -4.20
C THR A 588 -25.93 -12.55 -5.16
N ILE A 589 -26.26 -13.73 -4.62
CA ILE A 589 -26.66 -14.90 -5.40
C ILE A 589 -28.19 -14.99 -5.43
N ILE A 590 -28.76 -14.83 -6.62
CA ILE A 590 -30.20 -14.91 -6.84
C ILE A 590 -30.59 -16.38 -6.98
N ALA A 591 -31.44 -16.88 -6.08
CA ALA A 591 -31.81 -18.30 -6.01
C ALA A 591 -32.37 -18.86 -7.33
N THR A 592 -32.99 -18.02 -8.17
CA THR A 592 -33.59 -18.38 -9.46
C THR A 592 -32.64 -18.23 -10.66
N SER A 593 -31.35 -17.93 -10.45
CA SER A 593 -30.38 -17.78 -11.54
C SER A 593 -29.46 -19.01 -11.68
N MET A 594 -28.85 -19.16 -12.86
CA MET A 594 -27.77 -20.11 -13.13
C MET A 594 -26.42 -19.43 -12.98
N TYR A 595 -25.45 -20.17 -12.43
CA TYR A 595 -24.08 -19.74 -12.20
C TYR A 595 -23.10 -20.78 -12.73
N SER A 596 -21.95 -20.34 -13.24
CA SER A 596 -20.83 -21.21 -13.64
C SER A 596 -19.68 -21.04 -12.65
N CYS A 597 -19.18 -22.15 -12.13
CA CYS A 597 -17.99 -22.23 -11.30
C CYS A 597 -16.81 -22.71 -12.14
N THR A 598 -15.83 -21.84 -12.39
CA THR A 598 -14.66 -22.18 -13.21
C THR A 598 -13.67 -23.11 -12.51
N ALA A 599 -13.62 -23.07 -11.18
CA ALA A 599 -12.77 -23.92 -10.34
C ALA A 599 -13.38 -24.11 -8.95
N ASN A 600 -12.87 -25.09 -8.19
CA ASN A 600 -13.13 -25.18 -6.76
C ASN A 600 -12.62 -23.89 -6.07
N LYS A 601 -13.41 -23.35 -5.14
CA LYS A 601 -13.22 -22.09 -4.42
C LYS A 601 -13.29 -20.82 -5.27
N ALA A 602 -13.70 -20.89 -6.54
CA ALA A 602 -13.94 -19.70 -7.35
C ALA A 602 -15.25 -19.00 -6.93
N LEU A 603 -15.33 -17.68 -7.12
CA LEU A 603 -16.61 -16.98 -7.02
C LEU A 603 -17.52 -17.40 -8.18
N PRO A 604 -18.81 -17.67 -7.93
CA PRO A 604 -19.74 -18.09 -8.97
C PRO A 604 -20.02 -16.95 -9.94
N ASN A 605 -19.85 -17.21 -11.24
CA ASN A 605 -20.16 -16.23 -12.29
C ASN A 605 -21.58 -16.46 -12.79
N LYS A 606 -22.46 -15.46 -12.70
CA LYS A 606 -23.85 -15.58 -13.14
C LYS A 606 -23.89 -15.77 -14.66
N THR A 607 -24.38 -16.92 -15.12
CA THR A 607 -24.46 -17.23 -16.55
C THR A 607 -25.76 -16.75 -17.16
N SER A 608 -26.88 -16.88 -16.44
CA SER A 608 -28.19 -16.41 -16.91
C SER A 608 -29.22 -16.34 -15.79
N ASP A 609 -30.17 -15.43 -15.92
CA ASP A 609 -31.43 -15.44 -15.16
C ASP A 609 -32.40 -16.48 -15.73
N CYS A 610 -33.10 -17.22 -14.86
CA CYS A 610 -34.31 -17.89 -15.29
C CYS A 610 -35.42 -16.85 -15.57
N PRO A 611 -36.33 -17.11 -16.52
CA PRO A 611 -37.52 -16.28 -16.74
C PRO A 611 -38.28 -16.01 -15.44
N THR A 612 -39.04 -14.91 -15.37
CA THR A 612 -39.61 -14.34 -14.12
C THR A 612 -40.50 -15.25 -13.28
N ASP A 613 -40.90 -16.41 -13.81
CA ASP A 613 -41.72 -17.41 -13.11
C ASP A 613 -41.05 -18.80 -13.05
N ASN A 614 -39.79 -18.91 -13.45
CA ASN A 614 -39.04 -20.17 -13.48
C ASN A 614 -38.04 -20.25 -12.32
N VAL A 615 -37.91 -21.45 -11.76
CA VAL A 615 -36.87 -21.84 -10.81
C VAL A 615 -35.77 -22.60 -11.52
N CYS A 616 -34.52 -22.35 -11.14
CA CYS A 616 -33.40 -23.16 -11.56
C CYS A 616 -33.46 -24.51 -10.83
N LEU A 617 -33.39 -25.61 -11.59
CA LEU A 617 -33.32 -26.96 -11.07
C LEU A 617 -32.02 -27.64 -11.54
N GLU A 618 -31.26 -28.17 -10.59
CA GLU A 618 -30.08 -29.00 -10.86
C GLU A 618 -30.53 -30.45 -11.10
N THR A 619 -30.33 -30.95 -12.31
CA THR A 619 -30.49 -32.38 -12.63
C THR A 619 -29.11 -33.04 -12.66
N ALA A 620 -29.06 -34.38 -12.67
CA ALA A 620 -27.79 -35.12 -12.66
C ALA A 620 -26.83 -34.78 -13.82
N THR A 621 -27.34 -34.20 -14.92
CA THR A 621 -26.56 -33.94 -16.14
C THR A 621 -26.60 -32.50 -16.64
N THR A 622 -27.59 -31.69 -16.23
CA THR A 622 -27.81 -30.34 -16.76
C THR A 622 -28.56 -29.45 -15.77
N LEU A 623 -28.39 -28.13 -15.88
CA LEU A 623 -29.28 -27.17 -15.23
C LEU A 623 -30.36 -26.72 -16.18
N ILE A 624 -31.56 -26.56 -15.65
CA ILE A 624 -32.73 -26.16 -16.41
C ILE A 624 -33.55 -25.15 -15.62
N CYS A 625 -34.01 -24.11 -16.31
CA CYS A 625 -35.01 -23.19 -15.78
C CYS A 625 -36.40 -23.76 -16.07
N THR A 626 -37.13 -24.15 -15.03
CA THR A 626 -38.48 -24.72 -15.15
C THR A 626 -39.47 -23.97 -14.28
N HIS A 627 -40.72 -23.85 -14.72
CA HIS A 627 -41.77 -23.27 -13.89
C HIS A 627 -42.01 -24.16 -12.65
N PRO A 628 -42.22 -23.61 -11.43
CA PRO A 628 -42.41 -24.37 -10.19
C PRO A 628 -43.54 -25.39 -10.26
N ASP A 629 -44.60 -25.08 -11.01
CA ASP A 629 -45.74 -26.00 -11.22
C ASP A 629 -45.41 -27.21 -12.11
N CYS A 630 -44.23 -27.25 -12.72
CA CYS A 630 -43.74 -28.39 -13.50
C CYS A 630 -42.93 -29.38 -12.67
N ILE A 631 -42.73 -29.08 -11.39
CA ILE A 631 -42.04 -29.95 -10.44
C ILE A 631 -43.08 -30.79 -9.70
N CYS A 632 -42.77 -32.06 -9.52
CA CYS A 632 -43.61 -33.00 -8.78
C CYS A 632 -43.80 -32.56 -7.33
N LYS A 633 -45.04 -32.23 -6.94
CA LYS A 633 -45.39 -31.81 -5.57
C LYS A 633 -45.40 -32.99 -4.57
N GLU A 634 -45.61 -34.21 -5.08
CA GLU A 634 -45.57 -35.46 -4.31
C GLU A 634 -44.98 -36.60 -5.14
N SER A 635 -44.51 -37.67 -4.46
CA SER A 635 -43.97 -38.86 -5.13
C SER A 635 -45.10 -39.82 -5.51
N ALA A 636 -45.59 -39.74 -6.75
CA ALA A 636 -46.69 -40.57 -7.26
C ALA A 636 -46.55 -40.76 -8.78
N ASN A 637 -47.39 -41.61 -9.38
CA ASN A 637 -47.57 -41.61 -10.83
C ASN A 637 -48.73 -40.66 -11.17
N ILE A 638 -48.47 -39.64 -11.98
CA ILE A 638 -49.41 -38.53 -12.21
C ILE A 638 -49.56 -38.33 -13.73
N CYS A 639 -50.79 -38.08 -14.19
CA CYS A 639 -51.02 -37.74 -15.59
C CYS A 639 -50.53 -36.32 -15.91
N GLY A 640 -50.03 -36.11 -17.13
CA GLY A 640 -49.57 -34.80 -17.60
C GLY A 640 -50.61 -33.69 -17.47
N SER A 641 -51.89 -34.04 -17.50
CA SER A 641 -53.03 -33.11 -17.30
C SER A 641 -53.09 -32.49 -15.91
N ALA A 642 -52.41 -33.06 -14.91
CA ALA A 642 -52.35 -32.50 -13.56
C ALA A 642 -51.27 -31.39 -13.42
N PHE A 643 -50.42 -31.21 -14.43
CA PHE A 643 -49.43 -30.14 -14.48
C PHE A 643 -49.99 -28.95 -15.25
N ASN A 644 -49.47 -27.76 -14.96
CA ASN A 644 -49.83 -26.56 -15.71
C ASN A 644 -49.44 -26.75 -17.18
N THR A 645 -50.30 -26.30 -18.11
CA THR A 645 -50.04 -26.39 -19.56
C THR A 645 -48.73 -25.73 -19.99
N VAL A 646 -48.22 -24.76 -19.22
CA VAL A 646 -46.91 -24.11 -19.44
C VAL A 646 -45.74 -25.11 -19.37
N CYS A 647 -45.93 -26.25 -18.71
CA CYS A 647 -44.91 -27.30 -18.57
C CYS A 647 -44.64 -28.09 -19.86
N GLY A 648 -45.47 -27.92 -20.91
CA GLY A 648 -45.32 -28.67 -22.17
C GLY A 648 -45.48 -30.18 -22.04
N LEU A 649 -45.97 -30.67 -20.89
CA LEU A 649 -46.22 -32.09 -20.65
C LEU A 649 -47.50 -32.50 -21.38
N LYS A 650 -47.47 -33.62 -22.09
CA LYS A 650 -48.64 -34.09 -22.83
C LYS A 650 -49.69 -34.56 -21.84
N SER A 651 -50.90 -34.02 -21.93
CA SER A 651 -51.98 -34.28 -20.96
C SER A 651 -52.38 -35.75 -20.85
N ASN A 652 -52.18 -36.52 -21.92
CA ASN A 652 -52.45 -37.95 -22.07
C ASN A 652 -51.28 -38.88 -21.66
N THR A 653 -50.18 -38.36 -21.12
CA THR A 653 -49.01 -39.17 -20.75
C THR A 653 -48.96 -39.38 -19.24
N LEU A 654 -48.66 -40.59 -18.79
CA LEU A 654 -48.42 -40.92 -17.39
C LEU A 654 -46.95 -40.68 -17.06
N TYR A 655 -46.70 -39.91 -16.01
CA TYR A 655 -45.38 -39.56 -15.54
C TYR A 655 -45.09 -40.14 -14.16
N LYS A 656 -43.86 -40.58 -13.94
CA LYS A 656 -43.31 -40.92 -12.62
C LYS A 656 -42.83 -39.64 -11.97
N CYS A 657 -43.41 -39.32 -10.82
CA CYS A 657 -43.02 -38.20 -10.02
C CYS A 657 -42.26 -38.64 -8.76
N VAL A 658 -41.15 -37.95 -8.50
CA VAL A 658 -40.48 -37.95 -7.20
C VAL A 658 -40.60 -36.53 -6.67
N LYS A 659 -41.05 -36.35 -5.42
CA LYS A 659 -41.23 -35.01 -4.84
C LYS A 659 -39.98 -34.15 -5.03
N GLY A 660 -40.15 -32.98 -5.66
CA GLY A 660 -39.06 -32.03 -5.94
C GLY A 660 -38.28 -32.27 -7.24
N SER A 661 -38.59 -33.31 -8.02
CA SER A 661 -37.97 -33.56 -9.33
C SER A 661 -38.88 -33.19 -10.49
N LEU A 662 -38.31 -33.13 -11.70
CA LEU A 662 -39.14 -33.17 -12.91
C LEU A 662 -39.83 -34.53 -13.07
N PRO A 663 -41.03 -34.55 -13.65
CA PRO A 663 -41.73 -35.78 -14.02
C PRO A 663 -40.96 -36.52 -15.13
N THR A 664 -40.80 -37.83 -14.99
CA THR A 664 -40.21 -38.70 -16.03
C THR A 664 -41.30 -39.52 -16.71
N ILE A 665 -41.30 -39.60 -18.04
CA ILE A 665 -42.35 -40.33 -18.78
C ILE A 665 -42.31 -41.81 -18.40
N ILE A 666 -43.46 -42.36 -17.98
CA ILE A 666 -43.67 -43.81 -17.84
C ILE A 666 -44.28 -44.37 -19.12
N LYS A 667 -45.40 -43.80 -19.57
CA LYS A 667 -46.21 -44.31 -20.70
C LYS A 667 -47.00 -43.16 -21.34
N ASP A 668 -46.90 -43.01 -22.66
CA ASP A 668 -47.75 -42.10 -23.46
C ASP A 668 -48.99 -42.87 -23.91
N CYS A 669 -50.20 -42.40 -23.55
CA CYS A 669 -51.44 -43.08 -23.92
C CYS A 669 -51.91 -42.81 -25.35
N GLY A 670 -51.15 -42.07 -26.18
CA GLY A 670 -51.52 -41.82 -27.58
C GLY A 670 -52.84 -41.06 -27.69
N THR A 671 -53.86 -41.59 -28.35
CA THR A 671 -55.18 -40.93 -28.41
C THR A 671 -56.06 -41.18 -27.17
N GLY A 672 -55.66 -42.09 -26.28
CA GLY A 672 -56.39 -42.42 -25.05
C GLY A 672 -56.24 -41.34 -23.97
N THR A 673 -57.17 -41.34 -23.00
CA THR A 673 -57.10 -40.44 -21.84
C THR A 673 -56.31 -41.09 -20.71
N CYS A 674 -55.30 -40.39 -20.19
CA CYS A 674 -54.63 -40.78 -18.95
C CYS A 674 -55.57 -40.51 -17.77
N SER A 675 -55.96 -41.54 -17.04
CA SER A 675 -56.78 -41.42 -15.83
C SER A 675 -55.97 -41.86 -14.61
N ALA A 676 -55.52 -40.91 -13.80
CA ALA A 676 -54.78 -41.18 -12.56
C ALA A 676 -55.69 -41.59 -11.39
N ASN A 677 -56.91 -42.07 -11.64
CA ASN A 677 -57.81 -42.56 -10.61
C ASN A 677 -57.50 -44.02 -10.25
N VAL A 678 -56.30 -44.31 -9.75
CA VAL A 678 -56.02 -45.64 -9.18
C VAL A 678 -55.15 -45.53 -7.91
N VAL A 679 -55.86 -45.49 -6.78
CA VAL A 679 -55.51 -46.00 -5.44
C VAL A 679 -54.25 -45.43 -4.75
N LYS A 680 -54.47 -44.46 -3.86
CA LYS A 680 -53.58 -44.22 -2.70
C LYS A 680 -53.56 -45.49 -1.83
N GLY A 681 -52.50 -46.31 -1.91
CA GLY A 681 -52.22 -47.37 -0.93
C GLY A 681 -51.89 -48.78 -1.45
N ALA A 682 -51.78 -49.03 -2.75
CA ALA A 682 -51.43 -50.37 -3.26
C ALA A 682 -49.91 -50.63 -3.28
N SER A 683 -49.50 -51.86 -2.98
CA SER A 683 -48.10 -52.30 -2.92
C SER A 683 -47.52 -52.55 -4.33
N VAL A 684 -46.20 -52.41 -4.49
CA VAL A 684 -45.49 -52.54 -5.79
C VAL A 684 -45.68 -53.92 -6.44
N SER A 685 -46.03 -54.96 -5.67
CA SER A 685 -46.31 -56.31 -6.19
C SER A 685 -47.62 -56.46 -6.95
N ASP A 686 -48.61 -55.58 -6.72
CA ASP A 686 -49.94 -55.68 -7.35
C ASP A 686 -49.97 -55.06 -8.78
N PHE A 687 -48.92 -54.35 -9.17
CA PHE A 687 -48.93 -53.51 -10.38
C PHE A 687 -48.63 -54.25 -11.70
N ARG A 688 -48.07 -55.46 -11.67
CA ARG A 688 -47.73 -56.19 -12.91
C ARG A 688 -48.94 -56.70 -13.69
N ALA A 689 -50.15 -56.67 -13.12
CA ALA A 689 -51.38 -57.12 -13.78
C ALA A 689 -52.35 -55.99 -14.19
N MET A 690 -52.06 -54.72 -13.86
CA MET A 690 -52.98 -53.58 -14.11
C MET A 690 -52.40 -52.46 -14.99
N ALA A 691 -51.16 -52.59 -15.49
CA ALA A 691 -50.51 -51.57 -16.30
C ALA A 691 -51.15 -51.35 -17.69
N ASP A 692 -52.07 -52.22 -18.10
CA ASP A 692 -52.83 -52.08 -19.34
C ASP A 692 -54.13 -51.26 -19.21
N ASP A 693 -54.59 -50.97 -17.98
CA ASP A 693 -55.88 -50.26 -17.74
C ASP A 693 -55.76 -48.74 -17.51
N ILE A 694 -54.56 -48.17 -17.47
CA ILE A 694 -54.37 -46.72 -17.18
C ILE A 694 -54.58 -45.83 -18.42
N CYS A 695 -54.44 -46.42 -19.61
CA CYS A 695 -54.73 -45.76 -20.88
C CYS A 695 -56.06 -46.27 -21.40
N ILE A 696 -57.14 -45.58 -21.07
CA ILE A 696 -58.48 -45.96 -21.54
C ILE A 696 -58.58 -45.54 -23.01
N ASP A 697 -58.65 -46.53 -23.89
CA ASP A 697 -58.94 -46.31 -25.30
C ASP A 697 -60.41 -45.91 -25.45
N GLN A 698 -60.71 -44.89 -26.27
CA GLN A 698 -62.06 -44.30 -26.40
C GLN A 698 -63.09 -45.24 -27.07
N CYS A 699 -62.78 -46.53 -27.22
CA CYS A 699 -63.61 -47.55 -27.84
C CYS A 699 -63.99 -48.74 -26.93
N ALA A 700 -63.98 -48.59 -25.61
CA ALA A 700 -64.49 -49.63 -24.70
C ALA A 700 -65.94 -49.33 -24.25
N CYS A 701 -66.85 -50.27 -24.54
CA CYS A 701 -68.29 -50.18 -24.30
C CYS A 701 -68.67 -49.91 -22.84
N LYS A 702 -69.54 -48.92 -22.67
CA LYS A 702 -70.25 -48.57 -21.44
C LYS A 702 -71.51 -49.42 -21.33
N GLU A 703 -71.43 -50.64 -20.80
CA GLU A 703 -72.63 -51.38 -20.37
C GLU A 703 -72.35 -52.47 -19.32
N ALA A 704 -73.36 -52.72 -18.47
CA ALA A 704 -73.47 -53.58 -17.28
C ALA A 704 -73.04 -52.91 -15.96
N GLY A 705 -73.91 -52.58 -14.98
CA GLY A 705 -75.25 -53.06 -14.71
C GLY A 705 -75.25 -54.24 -13.73
N VAL A 706 -75.43 -53.94 -12.44
CA VAL A 706 -76.05 -54.80 -11.40
C VAL A 706 -75.34 -56.10 -11.01
N LEU A 707 -74.62 -56.09 -9.88
CA LEU A 707 -75.05 -56.65 -8.58
C LEU A 707 -74.10 -56.19 -7.47
#